data_AF-A4IB18-F1
#
_entry.id   AF-A4IB18-F1
#
_cell.length_a   1.000
_cell.length_b   1.000
_cell.length_c   1.000
_cell.angle_alpha   90.00
_cell.angle_beta   90.00
_cell.angle_gamma   90.00
#
_symmetry.space_group_name_H-M   'P 1'
#
loop_
_entity.id
_entity.type
_entity.pdbx_description
1 polymer ?
#
loop_
_entity_poly.entity_id
_entity_poly.type
_entity_poly.pdbx_seq_one_letter_code
_entity_poly.pdbx_strand_id
1 'polypeptide(L)'
;MSSRWPSSLLNATNKRLTERIEQLTLDLDTKRNSVAEQREVVALLKKHQHEAQQQVKTTAEALERERAAVENDEGKLKQLQLEAEADARRARQSKEAETQLSQAVSALESTLDQRCRALSGQREIAVEIEEEARKLVSAHLSRQRVGDELADAQRELSSTVWATLGRLNDQVRVATRRLEEVRGERLHALQEVDAMHLALRHAVKDQAESLRALELVYVQTSHLDAQVLANAKSMEVLVAAARERKKLRGELQATLERLRGDNQRQALAHDLKRERYDKQVHALQKAVAALREDEEHSVISRRCEQAEVQQLCQQRRELEHVILLCEEKRQLLAQKQARRAALEGARALMQRQESTGQPSPEALRDMFLAFEQQESLLEDRVERTCAKLTGAIQTFMDEGRRGEHFNAAVADKMKAKLSLVSDQEASEGHVQLLRERGSKLEEALAERQALLSSMQALTLEQRAQRQASWLREIEQLRGTLLRVQRDHQQLLHDTATLRSSWHHTRKTLEEKGMSQGKVLSDLRLLEAEVSRLDQEMTVTLEEHNSRLLQHEQAGVTLQSLMRAADAQVDALKEAAGAEAYIRAEVQIVEERIQADMQGALVELHLNENEVHELSEDLQRHRRQLNLLRLRYEEAVTSMARAAQKPLNEKEGGGISLPLLNSESDTCTPEAVHAHLLLRRSYEREQLMQRGNYLDLRLVALDKETGTLRHMLDGLRSSRRVTSEHVNALGELSSAAKEAGASSIKNCSSQLGPSAPSCPTALVKKQLLSSAEASEHYWRAELQLLDETLAAMSQQRDDSRVRLHEMRATLKELQDTERQKRMQVQKLRESVQRSRKLANVVSVKCSR
;
A
#
# COMPACT_ATOMS: atom_id res chain seq x y z
N MET A 1 3.49 0.78 49.83
CA MET A 1 3.86 -0.18 50.90
C MET A 1 5.28 -0.66 50.59
N SER A 2 6.31 0.12 50.94
CA SER A 2 7.02 0.12 52.24
C SER A 2 7.70 -1.23 52.47
N SER A 3 9.03 -1.41 52.52
CA SER A 3 10.12 -0.53 52.96
C SER A 3 11.44 -0.97 52.28
N ARG A 4 12.06 -0.09 51.48
CA ARG A 4 13.40 -0.34 50.92
C ARG A 4 14.47 0.12 51.92
N TRP A 5 15.35 -0.81 52.27
CA TRP A 5 16.50 -0.56 53.15
C TRP A 5 17.47 0.45 52.50
N PRO A 6 18.18 1.28 53.29
CA PRO A 6 19.19 2.19 52.76
C PRO A 6 20.29 1.43 52.02
N SER A 7 20.54 1.79 50.76
CA SER A 7 21.54 1.18 49.87
C SER A 7 22.99 1.28 50.37
N SER A 8 23.22 1.97 51.49
CA SER A 8 24.52 2.07 52.16
C SER A 8 24.91 0.84 52.98
N LEU A 9 23.95 -0.02 53.39
CA LEU A 9 24.20 -1.17 54.28
C LEU A 9 24.37 -2.52 53.54
N LEU A 10 24.35 -2.53 52.21
CA LEU A 10 24.42 -3.76 51.41
C LEU A 10 25.83 -4.02 50.88
N ASN A 11 26.35 -5.23 51.18
CA ASN A 11 27.52 -5.84 50.53
C ASN A 11 27.39 -5.71 48.99
N ALA A 12 28.51 -5.52 48.27
CA ALA A 12 28.55 -5.39 46.81
C ALA A 12 27.79 -6.50 46.06
N THR A 13 27.73 -7.71 46.63
CA THR A 13 26.90 -8.81 46.10
C THR A 13 25.41 -8.51 46.18
N ASN A 14 24.94 -8.01 47.32
CA ASN A 14 23.54 -7.62 47.50
C ASN A 14 23.15 -6.42 46.64
N LYS A 15 24.06 -5.45 46.43
CA LYS A 15 23.82 -4.34 45.48
C LYS A 15 23.58 -4.84 44.05
N ARG A 16 24.43 -5.76 43.58
CA ARG A 16 24.24 -6.40 42.26
C ARG A 16 22.96 -7.21 42.18
N LEU A 17 22.57 -7.92 43.25
CA LEU A 17 21.29 -8.63 43.29
C LEU A 17 20.11 -7.67 43.26
N THR A 18 20.14 -6.56 44.00
CA THR A 18 19.08 -5.55 43.93
C THR A 18 19.00 -4.86 42.58
N GLU A 19 20.13 -4.51 41.94
CA GLU A 19 20.15 -3.98 40.57
C GLU A 19 19.60 -5.00 39.56
N ARG A 20 19.95 -6.29 39.72
CA ARG A 20 19.41 -7.37 38.88
C ARG A 20 17.90 -7.55 39.08
N ILE A 21 17.41 -7.47 40.32
CA ILE A 21 15.97 -7.55 40.64
C ILE A 21 15.25 -6.33 40.06
N GLU A 22 15.82 -5.13 40.15
CA GLU A 22 15.28 -3.90 39.55
C GLU A 22 15.22 -3.97 38.02
N GLN A 23 16.27 -4.48 37.37
CA GLN A 23 16.27 -4.73 35.94
C GLN A 23 15.22 -5.78 35.55
N LEU A 24 15.12 -6.89 36.28
CA LEU A 24 14.10 -7.92 36.02
C LEU A 24 12.68 -7.43 36.29
N THR A 25 12.46 -6.53 37.25
CA THR A 25 11.13 -5.94 37.51
C THR A 25 10.76 -4.93 36.42
N LEU A 26 11.69 -4.10 35.95
CA LEU A 26 11.48 -3.25 34.77
C LEU A 26 11.21 -4.07 33.50
N ASP A 27 11.95 -5.16 33.28
CA ASP A 27 11.72 -6.08 32.16
C ASP A 27 10.35 -6.79 32.26
N LEU A 28 9.91 -7.15 33.48
CA LEU A 28 8.59 -7.72 33.70
C LEU A 28 7.46 -6.70 33.49
N ASP A 29 7.65 -5.45 33.93
CA ASP A 29 6.65 -4.40 33.76
C ASP A 29 6.54 -3.95 32.29
N THR A 30 7.67 -3.88 31.57
CA THR A 30 7.65 -3.64 30.11
C THR A 30 6.97 -4.79 29.35
N LYS A 31 7.23 -6.05 29.72
CA LYS A 31 6.52 -7.20 29.14
C LYS A 31 5.04 -7.19 29.50
N ARG A 32 4.65 -6.84 30.73
CA ARG A 32 3.24 -6.70 31.13
C ARG A 32 2.52 -5.63 30.33
N ASN A 33 3.16 -4.48 30.10
CA ASN A 33 2.60 -3.41 29.26
C ASN A 33 2.46 -3.89 27.80
N SER A 34 3.47 -4.56 27.24
CA SER A 34 3.36 -5.11 25.88
C SER A 34 2.24 -6.17 25.75
N VAL A 35 2.00 -6.97 26.80
CA VAL A 35 0.91 -7.96 26.81
C VAL A 35 -0.45 -7.27 26.95
N ALA A 36 -0.54 -6.18 27.70
CA ALA A 36 -1.75 -5.37 27.79
C ALA A 36 -2.09 -4.74 26.42
N GLU A 37 -1.10 -4.12 25.76
CA GLU A 37 -1.23 -3.58 24.40
C GLU A 37 -1.64 -4.67 23.40
N GLN A 38 -1.03 -5.85 23.44
CA GLN A 38 -1.42 -6.98 22.59
C GLN A 38 -2.86 -7.45 22.85
N ARG A 39 -3.32 -7.47 24.12
CA ARG A 39 -4.70 -7.82 24.46
C ARG A 39 -5.70 -6.78 23.95
N GLU A 40 -5.35 -5.50 23.99
CA GLU A 40 -6.15 -4.42 23.41
C GLU A 40 -6.23 -4.55 21.88
N VAL A 41 -5.11 -4.83 21.20
CA VAL A 41 -5.08 -5.09 19.74
C VAL A 41 -5.94 -6.30 19.37
N VAL A 42 -5.85 -7.40 20.13
CA VAL A 42 -6.68 -8.59 19.90
C VAL A 42 -8.17 -8.29 20.14
N ALA A 43 -8.51 -7.48 21.15
CA ALA A 43 -9.89 -7.05 21.39
C ALA A 43 -10.43 -6.18 20.24
N LEU A 44 -9.61 -5.26 19.71
CA LEU A 44 -9.95 -4.45 18.53
C LEU A 44 -10.12 -5.31 17.28
N LEU A 45 -9.23 -6.27 17.02
CA LEU A 45 -9.36 -7.21 15.90
C LEU A 45 -10.64 -8.06 15.98
N LYS A 46 -11.01 -8.54 17.18
CA LYS A 46 -12.28 -9.25 17.38
C LYS A 46 -13.49 -8.36 17.15
N LYS A 47 -13.43 -7.09 17.59
CA LYS A 47 -14.49 -6.10 17.34
C LYS A 47 -14.65 -5.83 15.85
N HIS A 48 -13.56 -5.57 15.13
CA HIS A 48 -13.58 -5.38 13.68
C HIS A 48 -14.02 -6.63 12.90
N GLN A 49 -13.64 -7.82 13.35
CA GLN A 49 -14.15 -9.07 12.77
C GLN A 49 -15.66 -9.19 12.94
N HIS A 50 -16.20 -8.80 14.10
CA HIS A 50 -17.64 -8.80 14.33
C HIS A 50 -18.37 -7.75 13.49
N GLU A 51 -17.82 -6.53 13.39
CA GLU A 51 -18.33 -5.46 12.52
C GLU A 51 -18.35 -5.91 11.04
N ALA A 52 -17.27 -6.53 10.55
CA ALA A 52 -17.21 -7.07 9.19
C ALA A 52 -18.25 -8.18 8.96
N GLN A 53 -18.46 -9.08 9.94
CA GLN A 53 -19.50 -10.10 9.85
C GLN A 53 -20.91 -9.51 9.84
N GLN A 54 -21.16 -8.44 10.62
CA GLN A 54 -22.43 -7.72 10.58
C GLN A 54 -22.63 -7.03 9.23
N GLN A 55 -21.61 -6.36 8.69
CA GLN A 55 -21.67 -5.74 7.36
C GLN A 55 -22.00 -6.78 6.28
N VAL A 56 -21.33 -7.94 6.28
CA VAL A 56 -21.63 -9.05 5.35
C VAL A 56 -23.09 -9.50 5.46
N LYS A 57 -23.63 -9.64 6.68
CA LYS A 57 -25.05 -9.98 6.88
C LYS A 57 -25.98 -8.90 6.34
N THR A 58 -25.70 -7.62 6.64
CA THR A 58 -26.53 -6.51 6.13
C THR A 58 -26.49 -6.41 4.61
N THR A 59 -25.34 -6.67 3.98
CA THR A 59 -25.22 -6.70 2.51
C THR A 59 -25.92 -7.90 1.89
N ALA A 60 -25.91 -9.06 2.56
CA ALA A 60 -26.63 -10.24 2.10
C ALA A 60 -28.15 -10.01 2.17
N GLU A 61 -28.65 -9.43 3.25
CA GLU A 61 -30.06 -9.04 3.36
C GLU A 61 -30.46 -7.96 2.35
N ALA A 62 -29.58 -6.99 2.05
CA ALA A 62 -29.82 -5.99 1.02
C ALA A 62 -29.92 -6.65 -0.37
N LEU A 63 -29.02 -7.59 -0.70
CA LEU A 63 -29.08 -8.36 -1.93
C LEU A 63 -30.34 -9.22 -2.05
N GLU A 64 -30.81 -9.82 -0.96
CA GLU A 64 -32.08 -10.58 -0.97
C GLU A 64 -33.30 -9.67 -1.19
N ARG A 65 -33.31 -8.45 -0.62
CA ARG A 65 -34.36 -7.46 -0.88
C ARG A 65 -34.35 -6.97 -2.33
N GLU A 66 -33.18 -6.72 -2.91
CA GLU A 66 -33.04 -6.36 -4.33
C GLU A 66 -33.51 -7.49 -5.25
N ARG A 67 -33.14 -8.75 -4.97
CA ARG A 67 -33.63 -9.91 -5.73
C ARG A 67 -35.15 -10.03 -5.68
N ALA A 68 -35.74 -9.87 -4.50
CA ALA A 68 -37.20 -9.91 -4.34
C ALA A 68 -37.89 -8.73 -5.07
N ALA A 69 -37.26 -7.56 -5.12
CA ALA A 69 -37.77 -6.41 -5.88
C ALA A 69 -37.72 -6.68 -7.40
N VAL A 70 -36.61 -7.23 -7.90
CA VAL A 70 -36.45 -7.63 -9.31
C VAL A 70 -37.45 -8.71 -9.70
N GLU A 71 -37.65 -9.75 -8.88
CA GLU A 71 -38.66 -10.78 -9.14
C GLU A 71 -40.09 -10.19 -9.19
N ASN A 72 -40.40 -9.21 -8.33
CA ASN A 72 -41.69 -8.51 -8.35
C ASN A 72 -41.85 -7.65 -9.62
N ASP A 73 -40.79 -6.95 -10.04
CA ASP A 73 -40.82 -6.11 -11.24
C ASP A 73 -40.85 -6.95 -12.53
N GLU A 74 -40.19 -8.11 -12.57
CA GLU A 74 -40.37 -9.12 -13.63
C GLU A 74 -41.82 -9.65 -13.67
N GLY A 75 -42.43 -9.84 -12.50
CA GLY A 75 -43.86 -10.19 -12.38
C GLY A 75 -44.77 -9.12 -12.99
N LYS A 76 -44.52 -7.85 -12.67
CA LYS A 76 -45.26 -6.70 -13.25
C LYS A 76 -45.02 -6.57 -14.75
N LEU A 77 -43.80 -6.78 -15.23
CA LEU A 77 -43.47 -6.76 -16.66
C LEU A 77 -44.23 -7.84 -17.43
N LYS A 78 -44.27 -9.07 -16.91
CA LYS A 78 -45.07 -10.16 -17.50
C LYS A 78 -46.56 -9.82 -17.52
N GLN A 79 -47.07 -9.18 -16.46
CA GLN A 79 -48.47 -8.74 -16.43
C GLN A 79 -48.75 -7.65 -17.47
N LEU A 80 -47.88 -6.64 -17.59
CA LEU A 80 -48.01 -5.58 -18.60
C LEU A 80 -47.90 -6.11 -20.04
N GLN A 81 -47.07 -7.15 -20.27
CA GLN A 81 -47.01 -7.81 -21.57
C GLN A 81 -48.32 -8.52 -21.91
N LEU A 82 -48.94 -9.22 -20.96
CA LEU A 82 -50.24 -9.86 -21.16
C LEU A 82 -51.35 -8.82 -21.39
N GLU A 83 -51.31 -7.69 -20.68
CA GLU A 83 -52.25 -6.57 -20.88
C GLU A 83 -52.06 -5.93 -22.27
N ALA A 84 -50.82 -5.70 -22.72
CA ALA A 84 -50.52 -5.19 -24.05
C ALA A 84 -50.95 -6.14 -25.17
N GLU A 85 -50.76 -7.46 -24.99
CA GLU A 85 -51.29 -8.45 -25.94
C GLU A 85 -52.82 -8.46 -25.97
N ALA A 86 -53.48 -8.31 -24.82
CA ALA A 86 -54.94 -8.23 -24.74
C ALA A 86 -55.48 -6.95 -25.40
N ASP A 87 -54.79 -5.82 -25.23
CA ASP A 87 -55.09 -4.56 -25.91
C ASP A 87 -54.87 -4.67 -27.42
N ALA A 88 -53.79 -5.31 -27.87
CA ALA A 88 -53.53 -5.55 -29.29
C ALA A 88 -54.62 -6.44 -29.94
N ARG A 89 -55.13 -7.45 -29.21
CA ARG A 89 -56.28 -8.26 -29.67
C ARG A 89 -57.56 -7.42 -29.76
N ARG A 90 -57.85 -6.58 -28.75
CA ARG A 90 -59.01 -5.66 -28.77
C ARG A 90 -58.92 -4.65 -29.93
N ALA A 91 -57.73 -4.11 -30.20
CA ALA A 91 -57.50 -3.20 -31.32
C ALA A 91 -57.77 -3.89 -32.67
N ARG A 92 -57.31 -5.14 -32.86
CA ARG A 92 -57.60 -5.92 -34.08
C ARG A 92 -59.10 -6.16 -34.26
N GLN A 93 -59.79 -6.59 -33.20
CA GLN A 93 -61.25 -6.77 -33.23
C GLN A 93 -61.99 -5.47 -33.57
N SER A 94 -61.55 -4.33 -33.02
CA SER A 94 -62.14 -3.02 -33.33
C SER A 94 -61.94 -2.62 -34.79
N LYS A 95 -60.76 -2.93 -35.37
CA LYS A 95 -60.44 -2.66 -36.77
C LYS A 95 -61.23 -3.57 -37.73
N GLU A 96 -61.42 -4.83 -37.37
CA GLU A 96 -62.30 -5.75 -38.09
C GLU A 96 -63.74 -5.23 -38.10
N ALA A 97 -64.26 -4.78 -36.95
CA ALA A 97 -65.59 -4.16 -36.86
C ALA A 97 -65.70 -2.87 -37.71
N GLU A 98 -64.67 -2.03 -37.72
CA GLU A 98 -64.60 -0.83 -38.59
C GLU A 98 -64.66 -1.20 -40.08
N THR A 99 -63.95 -2.25 -40.50
CA THR A 99 -64.02 -2.72 -41.89
C THR A 99 -65.39 -3.28 -42.26
N GLN A 100 -66.05 -3.99 -41.33
CA GLN A 100 -67.41 -4.49 -41.53
C GLN A 100 -68.42 -3.35 -41.64
N LEU A 101 -68.30 -2.32 -40.79
CA LEU A 101 -69.16 -1.13 -40.85
C LEU A 101 -68.93 -0.34 -42.14
N SER A 102 -67.68 -0.19 -42.58
CA SER A 102 -67.35 0.48 -43.84
C SER A 102 -67.93 -0.26 -45.06
N GLN A 103 -67.89 -1.59 -45.05
CA GLN A 103 -68.55 -2.43 -46.06
C GLN A 103 -70.08 -2.30 -46.00
N ALA A 104 -70.68 -2.24 -44.80
CA ALA A 104 -72.11 -2.02 -44.64
C ALA A 104 -72.55 -0.63 -45.13
N VAL A 105 -71.77 0.42 -44.87
CA VAL A 105 -72.03 1.79 -45.34
C VAL A 105 -71.95 1.85 -46.87
N SER A 106 -70.90 1.31 -47.49
CA SER A 106 -70.81 1.26 -48.97
C SER A 106 -71.93 0.44 -49.61
N ALA A 107 -72.36 -0.66 -48.99
CA ALA A 107 -73.53 -1.42 -49.43
C ALA A 107 -74.82 -0.58 -49.35
N LEU A 108 -75.02 0.14 -48.24
CA LEU A 108 -76.17 1.05 -48.08
C LEU A 108 -76.14 2.18 -49.10
N GLU A 109 -75.00 2.83 -49.33
CA GLU A 109 -74.84 3.87 -50.36
C GLU A 109 -75.21 3.34 -51.75
N SER A 110 -74.74 2.13 -52.11
CA SER A 110 -75.09 1.51 -53.40
C SER A 110 -76.60 1.24 -53.54
N THR A 111 -77.27 0.81 -52.47
CA THR A 111 -78.73 0.61 -52.48
C THR A 111 -79.50 1.93 -52.54
N LEU A 112 -78.95 2.98 -51.93
CA LEU A 112 -79.53 4.32 -51.93
C LEU A 112 -79.44 4.94 -53.33
N ASP A 113 -78.31 4.79 -54.02
CA ASP A 113 -78.13 5.18 -55.40
C ASP A 113 -79.07 4.43 -56.36
N GLN A 114 -79.22 3.11 -56.18
CA GLN A 114 -80.18 2.31 -56.96
C GLN A 114 -81.62 2.80 -56.75
N ARG A 115 -82.00 3.10 -55.51
CA ARG A 115 -83.35 3.64 -55.21
C ARG A 115 -83.53 5.06 -55.74
N CYS A 116 -82.51 5.91 -55.70
CA CYS A 116 -82.55 7.23 -56.32
C CYS A 116 -82.77 7.15 -57.84
N ARG A 117 -82.10 6.22 -58.53
CA ARG A 117 -82.32 5.96 -59.96
C ARG A 117 -83.71 5.39 -60.25
N ALA A 118 -84.22 4.50 -59.39
CA ALA A 118 -85.58 3.99 -59.52
C ALA A 118 -86.63 5.10 -59.32
N LEU A 119 -86.40 6.01 -58.38
CA LEU A 119 -87.27 7.18 -58.14
C LEU A 119 -87.19 8.20 -59.27
N SER A 120 -86.03 8.43 -59.89
CA SER A 120 -85.95 9.29 -61.08
C SER A 120 -86.70 8.68 -62.26
N GLY A 121 -86.57 7.36 -62.49
CA GLY A 121 -87.34 6.67 -63.53
C GLY A 121 -88.85 6.71 -63.29
N GLN A 122 -89.30 6.54 -62.04
CA GLN A 122 -90.73 6.69 -61.70
C GLN A 122 -91.23 8.12 -61.88
N ARG A 123 -90.40 9.13 -61.62
CA ARG A 123 -90.75 10.54 -61.88
C ARG A 123 -90.86 10.83 -63.37
N GLU A 124 -89.97 10.28 -64.20
CA GLU A 124 -90.07 10.42 -65.66
C GLU A 124 -91.38 9.82 -66.17
N ILE A 125 -91.75 8.61 -65.73
CA ILE A 125 -93.04 7.98 -66.07
C ILE A 125 -94.23 8.82 -65.57
N ALA A 126 -94.15 9.38 -64.36
CA ALA A 126 -95.22 10.23 -63.83
C ALA A 126 -95.39 11.52 -64.66
N VAL A 127 -94.29 12.12 -65.12
CA VAL A 127 -94.31 13.29 -66.01
C VAL A 127 -94.87 12.93 -67.39
N GLU A 128 -94.51 11.77 -67.94
CA GLU A 128 -95.09 11.26 -69.20
C GLU A 128 -96.60 11.08 -69.10
N ILE A 129 -97.10 10.49 -68.01
CA ILE A 129 -98.53 10.32 -67.75
C ILE A 129 -99.22 11.68 -67.55
N GLU A 130 -98.59 12.65 -66.88
CA GLU A 130 -99.12 14.02 -66.79
C GLU A 130 -99.22 14.69 -68.16
N GLU A 131 -98.24 14.51 -69.03
CA GLU A 131 -98.28 15.06 -70.39
C GLU A 131 -99.34 14.37 -71.26
N GLU A 132 -99.49 13.05 -71.15
CA GLU A 132 -100.56 12.30 -71.82
C GLU A 132 -101.95 12.73 -71.34
N ALA A 133 -102.13 12.91 -70.02
CA ALA A 133 -103.35 13.43 -69.44
C ALA A 133 -103.64 14.88 -69.92
N ARG A 134 -102.63 15.75 -69.97
CA ARG A 134 -102.76 17.10 -70.54
C ARG A 134 -103.13 17.06 -72.03
N LYS A 135 -102.53 16.16 -72.81
CA LYS A 135 -102.86 15.96 -74.24
C LYS A 135 -104.31 15.47 -74.41
N LEU A 136 -104.75 14.49 -73.62
CA LEU A 136 -106.14 14.00 -73.63
C LEU A 136 -107.15 15.08 -73.22
N VAL A 137 -106.85 15.84 -72.16
CA VAL A 137 -107.69 16.97 -71.71
C VAL A 137 -107.76 18.06 -72.78
N SER A 138 -106.63 18.41 -73.42
CA SER A 138 -106.62 19.38 -74.51
C SER A 138 -107.39 18.90 -75.76
N ALA A 139 -107.29 17.61 -76.10
CA ALA A 139 -108.05 17.01 -77.20
C ALA A 139 -109.56 16.90 -76.90
N HIS A 140 -109.94 16.76 -75.63
CA HIS A 140 -111.34 16.72 -75.19
C HIS A 140 -111.96 18.12 -75.05
N LEU A 141 -111.18 19.13 -74.66
CA LEU A 141 -111.61 20.53 -74.67
C LEU A 141 -111.96 21.03 -76.08
N SER A 142 -111.35 20.45 -77.13
CA SER A 142 -111.69 20.73 -78.53
C SER A 142 -112.97 20.04 -79.07
N ARG A 143 -113.67 19.20 -78.28
CA ARG A 143 -114.81 18.37 -78.75
C ARG A 143 -116.20 18.70 -78.14
N GLN A 144 -116.41 19.90 -77.59
CA GLN A 144 -117.70 20.28 -76.96
C GLN A 144 -118.91 20.36 -77.92
N ARG A 145 -119.85 19.40 -77.86
CA ARG A 145 -121.33 19.58 -77.97
C ARG A 145 -122.11 18.40 -77.33
N VAL A 146 -122.85 18.69 -76.24
CA VAL A 146 -124.04 18.00 -75.66
C VAL A 146 -123.81 16.57 -75.09
N GLY A 147 -124.26 16.12 -73.92
CA GLY A 147 -125.10 16.62 -72.82
C GLY A 147 -125.18 15.52 -71.71
N ASP A 148 -125.42 15.93 -70.46
CA ASP A 148 -125.74 15.22 -69.20
C ASP A 148 -125.15 13.83 -68.84
N GLU A 149 -125.06 12.85 -69.74
CA GLU A 149 -124.37 11.55 -69.46
C GLU A 149 -122.85 11.75 -69.25
N LEU A 150 -122.32 12.82 -69.84
CA LEU A 150 -120.93 13.24 -69.70
C LEU A 150 -120.65 13.84 -68.31
N ALA A 151 -121.66 14.35 -67.60
CA ALA A 151 -121.49 14.89 -66.24
C ALA A 151 -121.37 13.79 -65.19
N ASP A 152 -122.04 12.65 -65.39
CA ASP A 152 -121.92 11.47 -64.53
C ASP A 152 -120.60 10.73 -64.80
N ALA A 153 -120.22 10.56 -66.08
CA ALA A 153 -118.90 10.05 -66.45
C ALA A 153 -117.77 10.98 -65.96
N GLN A 154 -117.94 12.31 -66.02
CA GLN A 154 -116.99 13.29 -65.49
C GLN A 154 -116.93 13.25 -63.95
N ARG A 155 -118.04 12.98 -63.24
CA ARG A 155 -118.03 12.78 -61.78
C ARG A 155 -117.35 11.47 -61.38
N GLU A 156 -117.55 10.38 -62.09
CA GLU A 156 -116.84 9.12 -61.83
C GLU A 156 -115.35 9.19 -62.20
N LEU A 157 -115.01 9.83 -63.33
CA LEU A 157 -113.62 9.99 -63.77
C LEU A 157 -112.87 10.98 -62.87
N SER A 158 -113.52 12.07 -62.44
CA SER A 158 -112.91 12.97 -61.45
C SER A 158 -112.78 12.30 -60.08
N SER A 159 -113.77 11.56 -59.61
CA SER A 159 -113.69 10.79 -58.35
C SER A 159 -112.53 9.78 -58.36
N THR A 160 -112.40 8.99 -59.43
CA THR A 160 -111.32 8.00 -59.58
C THR A 160 -109.95 8.66 -59.72
N VAL A 161 -109.84 9.75 -60.49
CA VAL A 161 -108.60 10.54 -60.61
C VAL A 161 -108.23 11.21 -59.28
N TRP A 162 -109.17 11.77 -58.52
CA TRP A 162 -108.91 12.34 -57.19
C TRP A 162 -108.55 11.28 -56.16
N ALA A 163 -109.12 10.07 -56.25
CA ALA A 163 -108.77 8.95 -55.37
C ALA A 163 -107.38 8.36 -55.69
N THR A 164 -106.97 8.32 -56.97
CA THR A 164 -105.60 7.92 -57.35
C THR A 164 -104.59 9.02 -57.03
N LEU A 165 -104.92 10.30 -57.27
CA LEU A 165 -104.12 11.44 -56.80
C LEU A 165 -104.00 11.46 -55.28
N GLY A 166 -105.07 11.18 -54.54
CA GLY A 166 -105.06 11.08 -53.08
C GLY A 166 -104.13 9.96 -52.60
N ARG A 167 -104.25 8.75 -53.18
CA ARG A 167 -103.34 7.64 -52.88
C ARG A 167 -101.89 7.94 -53.23
N LEU A 168 -101.63 8.57 -54.37
CA LEU A 168 -100.27 8.98 -54.77
C LEU A 168 -99.73 10.06 -53.83
N ASN A 169 -100.55 11.02 -53.41
CA ASN A 169 -100.14 12.08 -52.49
C ASN A 169 -99.86 11.53 -51.07
N ASP A 170 -100.63 10.53 -50.62
CA ASP A 170 -100.34 9.81 -49.38
C ASP A 170 -99.08 8.96 -49.49
N GLN A 171 -98.84 8.30 -50.62
CA GLN A 171 -97.58 7.59 -50.88
C GLN A 171 -96.38 8.54 -50.92
N VAL A 172 -96.53 9.72 -51.55
CA VAL A 172 -95.51 10.78 -51.54
C VAL A 172 -95.28 11.27 -50.12
N ARG A 173 -96.34 11.52 -49.33
CA ARG A 173 -96.22 11.94 -47.92
C ARG A 173 -95.49 10.90 -47.07
N VAL A 174 -95.83 9.62 -47.19
CA VAL A 174 -95.14 8.51 -46.51
C VAL A 174 -93.68 8.41 -46.97
N ALA A 175 -93.42 8.56 -48.28
CA ALA A 175 -92.07 8.57 -48.81
C ALA A 175 -91.26 9.76 -48.29
N THR A 176 -91.83 10.98 -48.21
CA THR A 176 -91.15 12.15 -47.61
C THR A 176 -90.85 11.95 -46.13
N ARG A 177 -91.79 11.41 -45.33
CA ARG A 177 -91.52 11.12 -43.91
C ARG A 177 -90.40 10.10 -43.73
N ARG A 178 -90.42 9.00 -44.50
CA ARG A 178 -89.32 8.03 -44.51
C ARG A 178 -88.00 8.64 -44.97
N LEU A 179 -88.03 9.60 -45.89
CA LEU A 179 -86.84 10.29 -46.36
C LEU A 179 -86.29 11.26 -45.30
N GLU A 180 -87.16 11.89 -44.51
CA GLU A 180 -86.77 12.69 -43.33
C GLU A 180 -86.20 11.81 -42.20
N GLU A 181 -86.78 10.63 -41.94
CA GLU A 181 -86.25 9.64 -41.00
C GLU A 181 -84.84 9.18 -41.42
N VAL A 182 -84.65 8.78 -42.69
CA VAL A 182 -83.33 8.38 -43.22
C VAL A 182 -82.34 9.56 -43.20
N ARG A 183 -82.79 10.80 -43.40
CA ARG A 183 -81.93 12.00 -43.23
C ARG A 183 -81.52 12.20 -41.77
N GLY A 184 -82.42 11.94 -40.83
CA GLY A 184 -82.13 11.95 -39.39
C GLY A 184 -81.12 10.87 -39.01
N GLU A 185 -81.33 9.63 -39.45
CA GLU A 185 -80.40 8.51 -39.27
C GLU A 185 -79.03 8.80 -39.89
N ARG A 186 -79.00 9.41 -41.08
CA ARG A 186 -77.74 9.84 -41.72
C ARG A 186 -77.01 10.90 -40.88
N LEU A 187 -77.73 11.89 -40.34
CA LEU A 187 -77.13 12.91 -39.48
C LEU A 187 -76.60 12.28 -38.18
N HIS A 188 -77.31 11.31 -37.60
CA HIS A 188 -76.82 10.57 -36.44
C HIS A 188 -75.60 9.71 -36.77
N ALA A 189 -75.61 8.97 -37.88
CA ALA A 189 -74.45 8.21 -38.33
C ALA A 189 -73.24 9.10 -38.60
N LEU A 190 -73.43 10.31 -39.17
CA LEU A 190 -72.36 11.29 -39.34
C LEU A 190 -71.82 11.80 -38.00
N GLN A 191 -72.69 12.06 -37.01
CA GLN A 191 -72.28 12.44 -35.65
C GLN A 191 -71.52 11.32 -34.93
N GLU A 192 -71.93 10.06 -35.10
CA GLU A 192 -71.23 8.89 -34.57
C GLU A 192 -69.88 8.70 -35.26
N VAL A 193 -69.82 8.89 -36.58
CA VAL A 193 -68.56 8.87 -37.34
C VAL A 193 -67.64 9.99 -36.87
N ASP A 194 -68.12 11.21 -36.65
CA ASP A 194 -67.32 12.33 -36.12
C ASP A 194 -66.84 12.05 -34.69
N ALA A 195 -67.69 11.45 -33.84
CA ALA A 195 -67.31 11.03 -32.50
C ALA A 195 -66.25 9.91 -32.51
N MET A 196 -66.36 8.94 -33.42
CA MET A 196 -65.37 7.88 -33.63
C MET A 196 -64.05 8.44 -34.20
N HIS A 197 -64.10 9.42 -35.11
CA HIS A 197 -62.90 10.11 -35.59
C HIS A 197 -62.21 10.88 -34.46
N LEU A 198 -62.95 11.55 -33.57
CA LEU A 198 -62.39 12.19 -32.39
C LEU A 198 -61.78 11.15 -31.44
N ALA A 199 -62.47 10.04 -31.17
CA ALA A 199 -61.96 8.96 -30.33
C ALA A 199 -60.69 8.32 -30.92
N LEU A 200 -60.64 8.07 -32.24
CA LEU A 200 -59.46 7.59 -32.95
C LEU A 200 -58.30 8.58 -32.87
N ARG A 201 -58.56 9.88 -33.04
CA ARG A 201 -57.52 10.92 -32.89
C ARG A 201 -56.95 10.97 -31.46
N HIS A 202 -57.78 10.75 -30.45
CA HIS A 202 -57.31 10.64 -29.06
C HIS A 202 -56.52 9.34 -28.85
N ALA A 203 -57.01 8.20 -29.31
CA ALA A 203 -56.30 6.92 -29.21
C ALA A 203 -54.93 6.94 -29.93
N VAL A 204 -54.82 7.60 -31.09
CA VAL A 204 -53.54 7.80 -31.79
C VAL A 204 -52.59 8.70 -31.01
N LYS A 205 -53.09 9.74 -30.33
CA LYS A 205 -52.28 10.58 -29.44
C LYS A 205 -51.79 9.79 -28.22
N ASP A 206 -52.68 9.05 -27.56
CA ASP A 206 -52.34 8.20 -26.41
C ASP A 206 -51.36 7.08 -26.83
N GLN A 207 -51.48 6.55 -28.05
CA GLN A 207 -50.51 5.62 -28.63
C GLN A 207 -49.15 6.28 -28.88
N ALA A 208 -49.12 7.51 -29.40
CA ALA A 208 -47.86 8.24 -29.58
C ALA A 208 -47.20 8.59 -28.23
N GLU A 209 -48.00 8.92 -27.21
CA GLU A 209 -47.53 9.18 -25.85
C GLU A 209 -47.04 7.89 -25.17
N SER A 210 -47.72 6.75 -25.36
CA SER A 210 -47.27 5.46 -24.83
C SER A 210 -46.02 4.93 -25.54
N LEU A 211 -45.89 5.13 -26.86
CA LEU A 211 -44.66 4.83 -27.60
C LEU A 211 -43.48 5.69 -27.12
N ARG A 212 -43.69 6.99 -26.88
CA ARG A 212 -42.65 7.86 -26.29
C ARG A 212 -42.28 7.42 -24.87
N ALA A 213 -43.24 6.97 -24.07
CA ALA A 213 -42.97 6.44 -22.74
C ALA A 213 -42.17 5.12 -22.82
N LEU A 214 -42.50 4.24 -23.77
CA LEU A 214 -41.76 3.00 -24.03
C LEU A 214 -40.34 3.28 -24.55
N GLU A 215 -40.17 4.26 -25.44
CA GLU A 215 -38.85 4.72 -25.89
C GLU A 215 -38.02 5.26 -24.72
N LEU A 216 -38.62 6.07 -23.84
CA LEU A 216 -37.94 6.56 -22.64
C LEU A 216 -37.49 5.41 -21.72
N VAL A 217 -38.37 4.42 -21.48
CA VAL A 217 -38.04 3.23 -20.69
C VAL A 217 -36.91 2.44 -21.36
N TYR A 218 -36.94 2.25 -22.68
CA TYR A 218 -35.90 1.56 -23.43
C TYR A 218 -34.53 2.28 -23.35
N VAL A 219 -34.52 3.62 -23.43
CA VAL A 219 -33.30 4.42 -23.24
C VAL A 219 -32.79 4.30 -21.79
N GLN A 220 -33.69 4.28 -20.80
CA GLN A 220 -33.29 4.09 -19.40
C GLN A 220 -32.77 2.68 -19.12
N THR A 221 -33.40 1.62 -19.65
CA THR A 221 -32.93 0.24 -19.49
C THR A 221 -31.60 0.02 -20.19
N SER A 222 -31.42 0.53 -21.42
CA SER A 222 -30.12 0.43 -22.11
C SER A 222 -29.02 1.22 -21.40
N HIS A 223 -29.34 2.36 -20.77
CA HIS A 223 -28.40 3.09 -19.93
C HIS A 223 -28.02 2.30 -18.67
N LEU A 224 -28.99 1.66 -18.01
CA LEU A 224 -28.74 0.79 -16.86
C LEU A 224 -27.93 -0.44 -17.25
N ASP A 225 -28.22 -1.10 -18.38
CA ASP A 225 -27.45 -2.23 -18.90
C ASP A 225 -26.00 -1.84 -19.19
N ALA A 226 -25.78 -0.66 -19.79
CA ALA A 226 -24.44 -0.12 -20.00
C ALA A 226 -23.70 0.15 -18.67
N GLN A 227 -24.39 0.68 -17.66
CA GLN A 227 -23.83 0.88 -16.32
C GLN A 227 -23.55 -0.45 -15.61
N VAL A 228 -24.43 -1.45 -15.72
CA VAL A 228 -24.25 -2.79 -15.16
C VAL A 228 -23.05 -3.49 -15.82
N LEU A 229 -22.90 -3.39 -17.16
CA LEU A 229 -21.74 -3.92 -17.87
C LEU A 229 -20.44 -3.19 -17.48
N ALA A 230 -20.47 -1.87 -17.30
CA ALA A 230 -19.32 -1.11 -16.81
C ALA A 230 -18.96 -1.51 -15.37
N ASN A 231 -19.94 -1.68 -14.49
CA ASN A 231 -19.76 -2.14 -13.12
C ASN A 231 -19.24 -3.59 -13.08
N ALA A 232 -19.76 -4.49 -13.91
CA ALA A 232 -19.28 -5.87 -14.02
C ALA A 232 -17.81 -5.91 -14.45
N LYS A 233 -17.42 -5.12 -15.47
CA LYS A 233 -16.01 -4.97 -15.88
C LYS A 233 -15.15 -4.39 -14.75
N SER A 234 -15.65 -3.40 -14.01
CA SER A 234 -14.92 -2.84 -12.85
C SER A 234 -14.71 -3.88 -11.75
N MET A 235 -15.71 -4.72 -11.49
CA MET A 235 -15.65 -5.80 -10.50
C MET A 235 -14.71 -6.92 -10.96
N GLU A 236 -14.68 -7.27 -12.24
CA GLU A 236 -13.69 -8.21 -12.81
C GLU A 236 -12.25 -7.69 -12.59
N VAL A 237 -12.01 -6.40 -12.80
CA VAL A 237 -10.70 -5.77 -12.54
C VAL A 237 -10.37 -5.79 -11.04
N LEU A 238 -11.33 -5.49 -10.15
CA LEU A 238 -11.12 -5.55 -8.70
C LEU A 238 -10.86 -6.99 -8.21
N VAL A 239 -11.56 -7.98 -8.75
CA VAL A 239 -11.35 -9.41 -8.45
C VAL A 239 -9.97 -9.87 -8.97
N ALA A 240 -9.57 -9.46 -10.18
CA ALA A 240 -8.24 -9.73 -10.71
C ALA A 240 -7.16 -9.09 -9.83
N ALA A 241 -7.30 -7.81 -9.46
CA ALA A 241 -6.39 -7.12 -8.56
C ALA A 241 -6.32 -7.78 -7.16
N ALA A 242 -7.44 -8.29 -6.63
CA ALA A 242 -7.47 -9.03 -5.37
C ALA A 242 -6.76 -10.39 -5.47
N ARG A 243 -6.88 -11.09 -6.61
CA ARG A 243 -6.15 -12.34 -6.88
C ARG A 243 -4.66 -12.10 -7.02
N GLU A 244 -4.23 -11.05 -7.73
CA GLU A 244 -2.83 -10.66 -7.84
C GLU A 244 -2.24 -10.23 -6.48
N ARG A 245 -2.97 -9.45 -5.67
CA ARG A 245 -2.55 -9.16 -4.28
C ARG A 245 -2.41 -10.41 -3.43
N LYS A 246 -3.28 -11.42 -3.59
CA LYS A 246 -3.14 -12.71 -2.90
C LYS A 246 -1.90 -13.49 -3.37
N LYS A 247 -1.61 -13.50 -4.69
CA LYS A 247 -0.38 -14.10 -5.23
C LYS A 247 0.87 -13.41 -4.69
N LEU A 248 0.94 -12.08 -4.76
CA LEU A 248 2.05 -11.28 -4.22
C LEU A 248 2.25 -11.52 -2.72
N ARG A 249 1.17 -11.63 -1.93
CA ARG A 249 1.28 -12.00 -0.50
C ARG A 249 1.86 -13.40 -0.31
N GLY A 250 1.45 -14.38 -1.13
CA GLY A 250 2.01 -15.73 -1.12
C GLY A 250 3.50 -15.76 -1.48
N GLU A 251 3.90 -14.98 -2.49
CA GLU A 251 5.30 -14.82 -2.93
C GLU A 251 6.14 -14.11 -1.86
N LEU A 252 5.63 -13.05 -1.23
CA LEU A 252 6.27 -12.37 -0.10
C LEU A 252 6.43 -13.30 1.10
N GLN A 253 5.43 -14.13 1.39
CA GLN A 253 5.54 -15.11 2.47
C GLN A 253 6.58 -16.19 2.16
N ALA A 254 6.62 -16.70 0.91
CA ALA A 254 7.62 -17.66 0.46
C ALA A 254 9.04 -17.07 0.43
N THR A 255 9.22 -15.79 0.07
CA THR A 255 10.53 -15.11 0.15
C THR A 255 10.97 -14.89 1.58
N LEU A 256 10.06 -14.51 2.49
CA LEU A 256 10.38 -14.42 3.93
C LEU A 256 10.79 -15.77 4.52
N GLU A 257 10.11 -16.86 4.16
CA GLU A 257 10.49 -18.21 4.59
C GLU A 257 11.85 -18.64 4.03
N ARG A 258 12.12 -18.35 2.74
CA ARG A 258 13.44 -18.57 2.12
C ARG A 258 14.55 -17.77 2.83
N LEU A 259 14.35 -16.48 3.05
CA LEU A 259 15.32 -15.61 3.74
C LEU A 259 15.55 -16.04 5.19
N ARG A 260 14.50 -16.51 5.90
CA ARG A 260 14.65 -17.11 7.23
C ARG A 260 15.49 -18.38 7.18
N GLY A 261 15.25 -19.26 6.20
CA GLY A 261 16.05 -20.47 5.98
C GLY A 261 17.50 -20.17 5.64
N ASP A 262 17.76 -19.18 4.79
CA ASP A 262 19.12 -18.77 4.42
C ASP A 262 19.86 -18.08 5.57
N ASN A 263 19.18 -17.24 6.37
CA ASN A 263 19.75 -16.68 7.60
C ASN A 263 20.11 -17.77 8.61
N GLN A 264 19.29 -18.82 8.75
CA GLN A 264 19.62 -19.98 9.59
C GLN A 264 20.84 -20.74 9.04
N ARG A 265 20.92 -20.97 7.73
CA ARG A 265 22.10 -21.59 7.09
C ARG A 265 23.36 -20.75 7.26
N GLN A 266 23.26 -19.42 7.13
CA GLN A 266 24.37 -18.51 7.35
C GLN A 266 24.82 -18.49 8.81
N ALA A 267 23.88 -18.51 9.77
CA ALA A 267 24.20 -18.62 11.20
C ALA A 267 24.94 -19.94 11.49
N LEU A 268 24.45 -21.07 10.99
CA LEU A 268 25.13 -22.37 11.11
C LEU A 268 26.52 -22.36 10.45
N ALA A 269 26.67 -21.73 9.28
CA ALA A 269 27.97 -21.58 8.62
C ALA A 269 28.94 -20.69 9.43
N HIS A 270 28.43 -19.65 10.09
CA HIS A 270 29.20 -18.81 10.99
C HIS A 270 29.62 -19.56 12.26
N ASP A 271 28.73 -20.36 12.84
CA ASP A 271 29.03 -21.19 14.01
C ASP A 271 30.05 -22.27 13.67
N LEU A 272 29.92 -22.96 12.53
CA LEU A 272 30.94 -23.90 12.03
C LEU A 272 32.29 -23.21 11.77
N LYS A 273 32.29 -21.95 11.29
CA LYS A 273 33.53 -21.16 11.15
C LYS A 273 34.13 -20.83 12.52
N ARG A 274 33.31 -20.41 13.50
CA ARG A 274 33.75 -20.17 14.87
C ARG A 274 34.35 -21.42 15.50
N GLU A 275 33.68 -22.56 15.40
CA GLU A 275 34.21 -23.84 15.89
C GLU A 275 35.54 -24.21 15.22
N ARG A 276 35.70 -23.95 13.92
CA ARG A 276 36.99 -24.14 13.23
C ARG A 276 38.07 -23.21 13.77
N TYR A 277 37.75 -21.93 13.99
CA TYR A 277 38.69 -20.98 14.58
C TYR A 277 39.04 -21.34 16.03
N ASP A 278 38.06 -21.77 16.83
CA ASP A 278 38.29 -22.22 18.20
C ASP A 278 39.17 -23.47 18.23
N LYS A 279 38.94 -24.43 17.33
CA LYS A 279 39.83 -25.59 17.15
C LYS A 279 41.25 -25.17 16.73
N GLN A 280 41.39 -24.20 15.84
CA GLN A 280 42.71 -23.68 15.42
C GLN A 280 43.41 -22.93 16.56
N VAL A 281 42.71 -22.07 17.29
CA VAL A 281 43.25 -21.36 18.46
C VAL A 281 43.65 -22.36 19.54
N HIS A 282 42.84 -23.39 19.78
CA HIS A 282 43.15 -24.42 20.75
C HIS A 282 44.33 -25.29 20.30
N ALA A 283 44.45 -25.60 19.02
CA ALA A 283 45.62 -26.27 18.44
C ALA A 283 46.88 -25.41 18.55
N LEU A 284 46.79 -24.10 18.29
CA LEU A 284 47.90 -23.15 18.48
C LEU A 284 48.28 -23.03 19.96
N GLN A 285 47.32 -22.99 20.88
CA GLN A 285 47.59 -23.00 22.33
C GLN A 285 48.29 -24.30 22.75
N LYS A 286 47.86 -25.46 22.23
CA LYS A 286 48.54 -26.74 22.46
C LYS A 286 49.95 -26.75 21.86
N ALA A 287 50.15 -26.21 20.66
CA ALA A 287 51.47 -26.09 20.04
C ALA A 287 52.39 -25.15 20.82
N VAL A 288 51.88 -24.02 21.32
CA VAL A 288 52.64 -23.09 22.18
C VAL A 288 52.97 -23.72 23.53
N ALA A 289 52.03 -24.48 24.12
CA ALA A 289 52.30 -25.25 25.34
C ALA A 289 53.38 -26.31 25.09
N ALA A 290 53.28 -27.07 24.01
CA ALA A 290 54.28 -28.06 23.61
C ALA A 290 55.66 -27.41 23.35
N LEU A 291 55.71 -26.24 22.70
CA LEU A 291 56.96 -25.50 22.50
C LEU A 291 57.56 -25.01 23.83
N ARG A 292 56.73 -24.58 24.78
CA ARG A 292 57.19 -24.23 26.14
C ARG A 292 57.70 -25.45 26.89
N GLU A 293 56.99 -26.57 26.81
CA GLU A 293 57.43 -27.85 27.37
C GLU A 293 58.73 -28.32 26.72
N ASP A 294 58.91 -28.16 25.42
CA ASP A 294 60.16 -28.44 24.70
C ASP A 294 61.30 -27.49 25.11
N GLU A 295 61.04 -26.20 25.28
CA GLU A 295 62.02 -25.24 25.81
C GLU A 295 62.44 -25.62 27.23
N GLU A 296 61.49 -25.93 28.11
CA GLU A 296 61.74 -26.42 29.47
C GLU A 296 62.51 -27.75 29.44
N HIS A 297 62.13 -28.69 28.58
CA HIS A 297 62.83 -29.95 28.38
C HIS A 297 64.24 -29.74 27.82
N SER A 298 64.48 -28.77 26.95
CA SER A 298 65.82 -28.45 26.43
C SER A 298 66.72 -27.87 27.52
N VAL A 299 66.19 -27.01 28.39
CA VAL A 299 66.91 -26.47 29.54
C VAL A 299 67.21 -27.56 30.56
N ILE A 300 66.23 -28.44 30.83
CA ILE A 300 66.42 -29.61 31.69
C ILE A 300 67.45 -30.55 31.08
N SER A 301 67.40 -30.83 29.78
CA SER A 301 68.33 -31.71 29.07
C SER A 301 69.76 -31.15 29.12
N ARG A 302 69.96 -29.85 28.89
CA ARG A 302 71.27 -29.20 29.08
C ARG A 302 71.77 -29.28 30.52
N ARG A 303 70.89 -29.14 31.51
CA ARG A 303 71.26 -29.32 32.93
C ARG A 303 71.62 -30.78 33.24
N CYS A 304 70.89 -31.74 32.68
CA CYS A 304 71.17 -33.15 32.79
C CYS A 304 72.50 -33.49 32.10
N GLU A 305 72.77 -33.00 30.89
CA GLU A 305 74.06 -33.17 30.19
C GLU A 305 75.21 -32.58 31.02
N GLN A 306 75.04 -31.40 31.61
CA GLN A 306 76.06 -30.82 32.50
C GLN A 306 76.27 -31.67 33.77
N ALA A 307 75.20 -32.20 34.35
CA ALA A 307 75.26 -33.09 35.51
C ALA A 307 75.90 -34.45 35.13
N GLU A 308 75.62 -34.98 33.96
CA GLU A 308 76.22 -36.20 33.39
C GLU A 308 77.72 -35.99 33.17
N VAL A 309 78.14 -34.86 32.60
CA VAL A 309 79.57 -34.53 32.45
C VAL A 309 80.26 -34.45 33.81
N GLN A 310 79.62 -33.82 34.81
CA GLN A 310 80.15 -33.77 36.17
C GLN A 310 80.24 -35.16 36.81
N GLN A 311 79.22 -36.01 36.62
CA GLN A 311 79.20 -37.39 37.09
C GLN A 311 80.29 -38.23 36.41
N LEU A 312 80.47 -38.12 35.08
CA LEU A 312 81.54 -38.81 34.36
C LEU A 312 82.93 -38.37 34.84
N CYS A 313 83.10 -37.08 35.15
CA CYS A 313 84.34 -36.59 35.78
C CYS A 313 84.54 -37.15 37.19
N GLN A 314 83.47 -37.29 37.99
CA GLN A 314 83.52 -37.92 39.31
C GLN A 314 83.87 -39.41 39.19
N GLN A 315 83.18 -40.15 38.31
CA GLN A 315 83.44 -41.55 38.01
C GLN A 315 84.88 -41.78 37.56
N ARG A 316 85.44 -40.92 36.70
CA ARG A 316 86.86 -40.97 36.33
C ARG A 316 87.79 -40.84 37.54
N ARG A 317 87.53 -39.88 38.43
CA ARG A 317 88.32 -39.69 39.66
C ARG A 317 88.20 -40.87 40.61
N GLU A 318 87.02 -41.47 40.70
CA GLU A 318 86.79 -42.68 41.51
C GLU A 318 87.52 -43.90 40.95
N LEU A 319 87.51 -44.07 39.63
CA LEU A 319 88.23 -45.14 38.94
C LEU A 319 89.75 -44.95 39.10
N GLU A 320 90.25 -43.73 38.95
CA GLU A 320 91.64 -43.37 39.27
C GLU A 320 91.99 -43.69 40.73
N HIS A 321 91.09 -43.41 41.68
CA HIS A 321 91.29 -43.75 43.09
C HIS A 321 91.37 -45.26 43.32
N VAL A 322 90.51 -46.07 42.68
CA VAL A 322 90.57 -47.53 42.73
C VAL A 322 91.89 -48.06 42.15
N ILE A 323 92.35 -47.50 41.03
CA ILE A 323 93.64 -47.86 40.41
C ILE A 323 94.79 -47.56 41.38
N LEU A 324 94.81 -46.37 41.98
CA LEU A 324 95.84 -45.97 42.96
C LEU A 324 95.84 -46.90 44.19
N LEU A 325 94.67 -47.28 44.70
CA LEU A 325 94.57 -48.24 45.81
C LEU A 325 95.06 -49.64 45.41
N CYS A 326 94.82 -50.07 44.17
CA CYS A 326 95.35 -51.32 43.64
C CYS A 326 96.88 -51.30 43.54
N GLU A 327 97.45 -50.18 43.08
CA GLU A 327 98.89 -49.96 43.01
C GLU A 327 99.51 -49.91 44.40
N GLU A 328 98.90 -49.19 45.35
CA GLU A 328 99.36 -49.15 46.75
C GLU A 328 99.35 -50.55 47.36
N LYS A 329 98.27 -51.33 47.17
CA LYS A 329 98.21 -52.73 47.61
C LYS A 329 99.34 -53.57 47.01
N ARG A 330 99.59 -53.46 45.69
CA ARG A 330 100.67 -54.20 45.02
C ARG A 330 102.04 -53.83 45.60
N GLN A 331 102.29 -52.54 45.82
CA GLN A 331 103.52 -52.04 46.41
C GLN A 331 103.71 -52.55 47.84
N LEU A 332 102.66 -52.51 48.67
CA LEU A 332 102.70 -53.01 50.04
C LEU A 332 102.92 -54.53 50.09
N LEU A 333 102.28 -55.29 49.20
CA LEU A 333 102.51 -56.74 49.09
C LEU A 333 103.94 -57.06 48.64
N ALA A 334 104.49 -56.30 47.69
CA ALA A 334 105.88 -56.44 47.28
C ALA A 334 106.85 -56.10 48.41
N GLN A 335 106.58 -55.03 49.18
CA GLN A 335 107.35 -54.69 50.38
C GLN A 335 107.29 -55.81 51.43
N LYS A 336 106.10 -56.38 51.66
CA LYS A 336 105.90 -57.52 52.57
C LYS A 336 106.70 -58.74 52.12
N GLN A 337 106.67 -59.08 50.83
CA GLN A 337 107.46 -60.19 50.27
C GLN A 337 108.97 -59.94 50.38
N ALA A 338 109.44 -58.73 50.07
CA ALA A 338 110.84 -58.36 50.23
C ALA A 338 111.29 -58.45 51.69
N ARG A 339 110.42 -58.07 52.65
CA ARG A 339 110.72 -58.17 54.08
C ARG A 339 110.73 -59.61 54.59
N ARG A 340 109.81 -60.46 54.10
CA ARG A 340 109.84 -61.90 54.35
C ARG A 340 111.10 -62.55 53.81
N ALA A 341 111.51 -62.22 52.59
CA ALA A 341 112.77 -62.70 52.03
C ALA A 341 113.98 -62.22 52.84
N ALA A 342 113.94 -60.98 53.37
CA ALA A 342 114.99 -60.48 54.27
C ALA A 342 115.00 -61.21 55.63
N LEU A 343 113.83 -61.53 56.19
CA LEU A 343 113.67 -62.34 57.40
C LEU A 343 114.21 -63.77 57.19
N GLU A 344 113.87 -64.40 56.08
CA GLU A 344 114.38 -65.72 55.69
C GLU A 344 115.90 -65.69 55.47
N GLY A 345 116.41 -64.63 54.82
CA GLY A 345 117.85 -64.40 54.66
C GLY A 345 118.57 -64.19 55.99
N ALA A 346 117.99 -63.43 56.92
CA ALA A 346 118.52 -63.23 58.27
C ALA A 346 118.50 -64.54 59.08
N ARG A 347 117.43 -65.34 58.99
CA ARG A 347 117.37 -66.69 59.60
C ARG A 347 118.42 -67.63 59.02
N ALA A 348 118.60 -67.63 57.69
CA ALA A 348 119.63 -68.44 57.05
C ALA A 348 121.05 -68.01 57.45
N LEU A 349 121.27 -66.70 57.65
CA LEU A 349 122.51 -66.18 58.21
C LEU A 349 122.72 -66.63 59.65
N MET A 350 121.69 -66.58 60.49
CA MET A 350 121.79 -67.10 61.87
C MET A 350 122.17 -68.58 61.92
N GLN A 351 121.49 -69.42 61.15
CA GLN A 351 121.75 -70.86 61.12
C GLN A 351 123.18 -71.16 60.62
N ARG A 352 123.75 -70.30 59.76
CA ARG A 352 125.15 -70.42 59.34
C ARG A 352 126.12 -69.90 60.41
N GLN A 353 125.77 -68.82 61.11
CA GLN A 353 126.62 -68.20 62.14
C GLN A 353 126.60 -68.94 63.49
N GLU A 354 125.66 -69.86 63.74
CA GLU A 354 125.67 -70.74 64.92
C GLU A 354 126.94 -71.64 65.01
N SER A 355 127.75 -71.74 63.95
CA SER A 355 129.03 -72.46 63.94
C SER A 355 130.28 -71.57 64.16
N THR A 356 130.13 -70.25 64.25
CA THR A 356 131.24 -69.29 64.38
C THR A 356 130.89 -68.20 65.40
N GLY A 357 131.61 -68.17 66.53
CA GLY A 357 131.27 -67.33 67.68
C GLY A 357 131.05 -65.85 67.36
N GLN A 358 129.92 -65.33 67.86
CA GLN A 358 129.41 -63.94 67.86
C GLN A 358 128.80 -63.46 66.54
N PRO A 359 127.51 -63.01 66.57
CA PRO A 359 127.05 -61.90 67.42
C PRO A 359 126.08 -62.32 68.55
N SER A 360 125.79 -61.37 69.45
CA SER A 360 124.93 -61.57 70.64
C SER A 360 123.55 -62.13 70.27
N PRO A 361 123.06 -63.18 70.96
CA PRO A 361 121.70 -63.70 70.78
C PRO A 361 120.62 -62.65 71.08
N GLU A 362 120.92 -61.59 71.84
CA GLU A 362 119.98 -60.48 72.09
C GLU A 362 119.84 -59.56 70.86
N ALA A 363 120.94 -59.20 70.20
CA ALA A 363 120.89 -58.33 69.01
C ALA A 363 120.10 -58.97 67.85
N LEU A 364 120.15 -60.29 67.73
CA LEU A 364 119.36 -61.05 66.75
C LEU A 364 117.89 -61.12 67.13
N ARG A 365 117.56 -61.28 68.42
CA ARG A 365 116.17 -61.20 68.92
C ARG A 365 115.58 -59.82 68.70
N ASP A 366 116.34 -58.76 68.97
CA ASP A 366 115.90 -57.39 68.70
C ASP A 366 115.67 -57.15 67.21
N MET A 367 116.53 -57.70 66.36
CA MET A 367 116.36 -57.66 64.91
C MET A 367 115.08 -58.39 64.47
N PHE A 368 114.80 -59.59 65.02
CA PHE A 368 113.55 -60.29 64.73
C PHE A 368 112.32 -59.54 65.22
N LEU A 369 112.32 -59.06 66.45
CA LEU A 369 111.22 -58.28 66.99
C LEU A 369 110.98 -57.00 66.18
N ALA A 370 112.05 -56.32 65.74
CA ALA A 370 111.94 -55.16 64.87
C ALA A 370 111.36 -55.52 63.48
N PHE A 371 111.76 -56.66 62.90
CA PHE A 371 111.18 -57.13 61.64
C PHE A 371 109.73 -57.61 61.80
N GLU A 372 109.38 -58.27 62.90
CA GLU A 372 108.01 -58.71 63.22
C GLU A 372 107.09 -57.52 63.45
N GLN A 373 107.54 -56.49 64.17
CA GLN A 373 106.80 -55.23 64.32
C GLN A 373 106.62 -54.50 62.98
N GLN A 374 107.61 -54.55 62.09
CA GLN A 374 107.47 -53.98 60.76
C GLN A 374 106.56 -54.81 59.86
N GLU A 375 106.54 -56.14 59.99
CA GLU A 375 105.61 -57.00 59.28
C GLU A 375 104.17 -56.75 59.75
N SER A 376 103.92 -56.64 61.05
CA SER A 376 102.58 -56.31 61.56
C SER A 376 102.11 -54.92 61.13
N LEU A 377 103.00 -53.92 61.14
CA LEU A 377 102.70 -52.58 60.60
C LEU A 377 102.38 -52.61 59.09
N LEU A 378 103.04 -53.47 58.31
CA LEU A 378 102.73 -53.64 56.89
C LEU A 378 101.42 -54.41 56.69
N GLU A 379 101.14 -55.42 57.52
CA GLU A 379 99.88 -56.17 57.50
C GLU A 379 98.70 -55.25 57.78
N ASP A 380 98.76 -54.45 58.84
CA ASP A 380 97.80 -53.40 59.16
C ASP A 380 97.56 -52.46 57.97
N ARG A 381 98.63 -52.04 57.28
CA ARG A 381 98.51 -51.16 56.10
C ARG A 381 97.89 -51.88 54.92
N VAL A 382 98.22 -53.14 54.69
CA VAL A 382 97.60 -53.98 53.64
C VAL A 382 96.12 -54.21 53.93
N GLU A 383 95.74 -54.44 55.19
CA GLU A 383 94.34 -54.61 55.59
C GLU A 383 93.54 -53.32 55.41
N ARG A 384 94.09 -52.17 55.85
CA ARG A 384 93.45 -50.86 55.63
C ARG A 384 93.31 -50.52 54.16
N THR A 385 94.31 -50.81 53.33
CA THR A 385 94.22 -50.58 51.87
C THR A 385 93.26 -51.56 51.19
N CYS A 386 93.22 -52.82 51.63
CA CYS A 386 92.21 -53.79 51.18
C CYS A 386 90.78 -53.37 51.57
N ALA A 387 90.57 -52.86 52.79
CA ALA A 387 89.27 -52.35 53.23
C ALA A 387 88.84 -51.13 52.39
N LYS A 388 89.75 -50.17 52.16
CA LYS A 388 89.50 -49.02 51.27
C LYS A 388 89.19 -49.45 49.84
N LEU A 389 89.97 -50.40 49.31
CA LEU A 389 89.76 -50.94 47.97
C LEU A 389 88.40 -51.65 47.85
N THR A 390 88.01 -52.42 48.87
CA THR A 390 86.72 -53.12 48.88
C THR A 390 85.57 -52.12 48.93
N GLY A 391 85.68 -51.07 49.75
CA GLY A 391 84.72 -49.97 49.79
C GLY A 391 84.61 -49.24 48.45
N ALA A 392 85.74 -48.89 47.84
CA ALA A 392 85.78 -48.19 46.54
C ALA A 392 85.27 -49.07 45.37
N ILE A 393 85.53 -50.39 45.41
CA ILE A 393 84.94 -51.32 44.43
C ILE A 393 83.44 -51.44 44.62
N GLN A 394 82.95 -51.48 45.87
CA GLN A 394 81.51 -51.52 46.14
C GLN A 394 80.79 -50.27 45.62
N THR A 395 81.32 -49.07 45.88
CA THR A 395 80.75 -47.83 45.33
C THR A 395 80.74 -47.86 43.80
N PHE A 396 81.83 -48.29 43.18
CA PHE A 396 81.93 -48.43 41.72
C PHE A 396 80.92 -49.44 41.14
N MET A 397 80.69 -50.57 41.80
CA MET A 397 79.68 -51.56 41.37
C MET A 397 78.25 -51.05 41.53
N ASP A 398 77.96 -50.30 42.59
CA ASP A 398 76.64 -49.72 42.80
C ASP A 398 76.32 -48.64 41.77
N GLU A 399 77.33 -47.89 41.31
CA GLU A 399 77.19 -46.98 40.17
C GLU A 399 77.00 -47.70 38.84
N GLY A 400 77.70 -48.82 38.63
CA GLY A 400 77.49 -49.70 37.48
C GLY A 400 76.04 -50.16 37.37
N ARG A 401 75.43 -50.58 38.49
CA ARG A 401 74.00 -50.96 38.54
C ARG A 401 73.06 -49.80 38.23
N ARG A 402 73.38 -48.58 38.67
CA ARG A 402 72.59 -47.38 38.30
C ARG A 402 72.69 -47.10 36.79
N GLY A 403 73.84 -47.32 36.18
CA GLY A 403 74.04 -47.19 34.73
C GLY A 403 73.17 -48.14 33.90
N GLU A 404 73.00 -49.39 34.36
CA GLU A 404 72.11 -50.37 33.69
C GLU A 404 70.65 -49.92 33.68
N HIS A 405 70.17 -49.36 34.80
CA HIS A 405 68.81 -48.80 34.89
C HIS A 405 68.61 -47.61 33.94
N PHE A 406 69.61 -46.74 33.80
CA PHE A 406 69.55 -45.63 32.85
C PHE A 406 69.50 -46.12 31.40
N ASN A 407 70.33 -47.11 31.04
CA ASN A 407 70.33 -47.70 29.70
C ASN A 407 68.98 -48.34 29.34
N ALA A 408 68.33 -49.01 30.28
CA ALA A 408 66.98 -49.54 30.07
C ALA A 408 65.96 -48.42 29.78
N ALA A 409 66.01 -47.31 30.52
CA ALA A 409 65.12 -46.16 30.30
C ALA A 409 65.37 -45.45 28.95
N VAL A 410 66.63 -45.35 28.52
CA VAL A 410 66.99 -44.81 27.19
C VAL A 410 66.45 -45.70 26.07
N ALA A 411 66.54 -47.03 26.22
CA ALA A 411 65.99 -47.97 25.25
C ALA A 411 64.47 -47.84 25.10
N ASP A 412 63.75 -47.66 26.20
CA ASP A 412 62.29 -47.45 26.16
C ASP A 412 61.91 -46.09 25.54
N LYS A 413 62.66 -45.02 25.83
CA LYS A 413 62.48 -43.73 25.12
C LYS A 413 62.75 -43.86 23.62
N MET A 414 63.73 -44.65 23.21
CA MET A 414 64.05 -44.84 21.79
C MET A 414 62.93 -45.60 21.06
N LYS A 415 62.31 -46.60 21.71
CA LYS A 415 61.10 -47.25 21.18
C LYS A 415 59.94 -46.27 21.01
N ALA A 416 59.68 -45.41 21.99
CA ALA A 416 58.64 -44.37 21.90
C ALA A 416 58.91 -43.34 20.79
N LYS A 417 60.19 -42.99 20.57
CA LYS A 417 60.58 -42.09 19.47
C LYS A 417 60.34 -42.73 18.10
N LEU A 418 60.61 -44.03 17.95
CA LEU A 418 60.35 -44.75 16.70
C LEU A 418 58.84 -44.81 16.36
N SER A 419 57.95 -45.01 17.35
CA SER A 419 56.50 -44.95 17.09
C SER A 419 56.02 -43.55 16.69
N LEU A 420 56.65 -42.50 17.22
CA LEU A 420 56.28 -41.12 16.91
C LEU A 420 56.67 -40.75 15.45
N VAL A 421 57.78 -41.29 14.95
CA VAL A 421 58.19 -41.13 13.55
C VAL A 421 57.20 -41.83 12.59
N SER A 422 56.72 -43.03 12.91
CA SER A 422 55.72 -43.70 12.06
C SER A 422 54.38 -42.95 12.00
N ASP A 423 53.96 -42.34 13.13
CA ASP A 423 52.75 -41.52 13.16
C ASP A 423 52.91 -40.24 12.32
N GLN A 424 54.11 -39.67 12.31
CA GLN A 424 54.43 -38.50 11.50
C GLN A 424 54.37 -38.83 10.00
N GLU A 425 54.95 -39.94 9.56
CA GLU A 425 54.87 -40.39 8.16
C GLU A 425 53.42 -40.62 7.70
N ALA A 426 52.57 -41.21 8.55
CA ALA A 426 51.14 -41.38 8.26
C ALA A 426 50.42 -40.03 8.10
N SER A 427 50.76 -39.04 8.94
CA SER A 427 50.18 -37.70 8.86
C SER A 427 50.59 -36.96 7.58
N GLU A 428 51.84 -37.12 7.13
CA GLU A 428 52.34 -36.53 5.89
C GLU A 428 51.64 -37.12 4.66
N GLY A 429 51.37 -38.44 4.65
CA GLY A 429 50.56 -39.10 3.62
C GLY A 429 49.14 -38.53 3.52
N HIS A 430 48.49 -38.21 4.66
CA HIS A 430 47.17 -37.55 4.66
C HIS A 430 47.22 -36.13 4.11
N VAL A 431 48.27 -35.36 4.40
CA VAL A 431 48.45 -34.00 3.88
C VAL A 431 48.60 -34.01 2.36
N GLN A 432 49.32 -34.98 1.79
CA GLN A 432 49.47 -35.11 0.33
C GLN A 432 48.13 -35.39 -0.36
N LEU A 433 47.32 -36.32 0.16
CA LEU A 433 45.97 -36.61 -0.33
C LEU A 433 45.05 -35.37 -0.32
N LEU A 434 45.16 -34.52 0.71
CA LEU A 434 44.40 -33.27 0.78
C LEU A 434 44.85 -32.24 -0.25
N ARG A 435 46.15 -32.16 -0.56
CA ARG A 435 46.67 -31.27 -1.61
C ARG A 435 46.19 -31.68 -3.00
N GLU A 436 46.20 -32.97 -3.32
CA GLU A 436 45.68 -33.49 -4.60
C GLU A 436 44.17 -33.25 -4.77
N ARG A 437 43.40 -33.30 -3.68
CA ARG A 437 41.99 -32.90 -3.70
C ARG A 437 41.83 -31.39 -3.89
N GLY A 438 42.73 -30.59 -3.31
CA GLY A 438 42.79 -29.15 -3.49
C GLY A 438 42.99 -28.76 -4.96
N SER A 439 43.98 -29.35 -5.64
CA SER A 439 44.26 -29.03 -7.05
C SER A 439 43.10 -29.40 -7.98
N LYS A 440 42.44 -30.55 -7.77
CA LYS A 440 41.23 -30.93 -8.55
C LYS A 440 40.07 -29.95 -8.39
N LEU A 441 39.91 -29.36 -7.21
CA LEU A 441 38.88 -28.34 -6.96
C LEU A 441 39.23 -27.00 -7.60
N GLU A 442 40.51 -26.64 -7.65
CA GLU A 442 41.00 -25.44 -8.35
C GLU A 442 40.79 -25.54 -9.87
N GLU A 443 41.08 -26.70 -10.48
CA GLU A 443 40.81 -26.96 -11.91
C GLU A 443 39.32 -26.82 -12.24
N ALA A 444 38.44 -27.45 -11.44
CA ALA A 444 36.98 -27.34 -11.63
C ALA A 444 36.44 -25.91 -11.43
N LEU A 445 37.08 -25.12 -10.55
CA LEU A 445 36.77 -23.70 -10.37
C LEU A 445 37.19 -22.87 -11.58
N ALA A 446 38.37 -23.14 -12.16
CA ALA A 446 38.86 -22.46 -13.36
C ALA A 446 37.95 -22.72 -14.57
N GLU A 447 37.52 -23.97 -14.79
CA GLU A 447 36.58 -24.33 -15.86
C GLU A 447 35.23 -23.59 -15.73
N ARG A 448 34.68 -23.51 -14.52
CA ARG A 448 33.45 -22.75 -14.26
C ARG A 448 33.63 -21.24 -14.42
N GLN A 449 34.78 -20.70 -14.04
CA GLN A 449 35.09 -19.28 -14.26
C GLN A 449 35.19 -18.92 -15.74
N ALA A 450 35.74 -19.81 -16.59
CA ALA A 450 35.80 -19.60 -18.03
C ALA A 450 34.40 -19.56 -18.69
N LEU A 451 33.46 -20.37 -18.20
CA LEU A 451 32.06 -20.40 -18.65
C LEU A 451 31.25 -19.17 -18.20
N LEU A 452 31.57 -18.59 -17.05
CA LEU A 452 30.82 -17.45 -16.51
C LEU A 452 30.87 -16.22 -17.43
N SER A 453 32.02 -15.92 -18.05
CA SER A 453 32.13 -14.76 -18.95
C SER A 453 31.29 -14.90 -20.21
N SER A 454 31.17 -16.11 -20.79
CA SER A 454 30.32 -16.31 -21.98
C SER A 454 28.83 -16.23 -21.63
N MET A 455 28.42 -16.76 -20.47
CA MET A 455 27.04 -16.61 -19.98
C MET A 455 26.69 -15.16 -19.64
N GLN A 456 27.62 -14.40 -19.07
CA GLN A 456 27.43 -12.97 -18.80
C GLN A 456 27.26 -12.16 -20.10
N ALA A 457 28.06 -12.44 -21.14
CA ALA A 457 27.92 -11.78 -22.44
C ALA A 457 26.54 -12.06 -23.07
N LEU A 458 26.11 -13.32 -23.08
CA LEU A 458 24.83 -13.73 -23.65
C LEU A 458 23.62 -13.14 -22.88
N THR A 459 23.69 -13.08 -21.56
CA THR A 459 22.65 -12.43 -20.73
C THR A 459 22.58 -10.92 -20.93
N LEU A 460 23.71 -10.24 -21.15
CA LEU A 460 23.75 -8.82 -21.49
C LEU A 460 23.15 -8.54 -22.87
N GLU A 461 23.47 -9.35 -23.89
CA GLU A 461 22.87 -9.22 -25.22
C GLU A 461 21.36 -9.43 -25.20
N GLN A 462 20.87 -10.46 -24.50
CA GLN A 462 19.43 -10.70 -24.36
C GLN A 462 18.72 -9.55 -23.62
N ARG A 463 19.35 -8.98 -22.58
CA ARG A 463 18.81 -7.79 -21.91
C ARG A 463 18.72 -6.59 -22.83
N ALA A 464 19.76 -6.33 -23.64
CA ALA A 464 19.76 -5.24 -24.60
C ALA A 464 18.65 -5.41 -25.66
N GLN A 465 18.44 -6.64 -26.16
CA GLN A 465 17.37 -6.95 -27.11
C GLN A 465 15.98 -6.73 -26.52
N ARG A 466 15.72 -7.16 -25.28
CA ARG A 466 14.44 -6.95 -24.58
C ARG A 466 14.19 -5.46 -24.27
N GLN A 467 15.23 -4.73 -23.87
CA GLN A 467 15.12 -3.28 -23.68
C GLN A 467 14.77 -2.57 -25.00
N ALA A 468 15.37 -2.99 -26.11
CA ALA A 468 15.04 -2.46 -27.43
C ALA A 468 13.60 -2.78 -27.87
N SER A 469 13.07 -3.97 -27.56
CA SER A 469 11.67 -4.29 -27.86
C SER A 469 10.70 -3.48 -27.01
N TRP A 470 10.96 -3.32 -25.71
CA TRP A 470 10.12 -2.51 -24.82
C TRP A 470 10.12 -1.03 -25.21
N LEU A 471 11.26 -0.46 -25.61
CA LEU A 471 11.31 0.92 -26.10
C LEU A 471 10.43 1.11 -27.35
N ARG A 472 10.44 0.15 -28.30
CA ARG A 472 9.55 0.19 -29.47
C ARG A 472 8.08 0.10 -29.09
N GLU A 473 7.70 -0.77 -28.15
CA GLU A 473 6.33 -0.89 -27.67
C GLU A 473 5.87 0.39 -26.95
N ILE A 474 6.72 0.99 -26.12
CA ILE A 474 6.45 2.27 -25.45
C ILE A 474 6.25 3.39 -26.49
N GLU A 475 7.08 3.43 -27.54
CA GLU A 475 6.93 4.40 -28.64
C GLU A 475 5.62 4.19 -29.42
N GLN A 476 5.23 2.93 -29.68
CA GLN A 476 3.95 2.60 -30.31
C GLN A 476 2.76 3.03 -29.44
N LEU A 477 2.80 2.75 -28.13
CA LEU A 477 1.76 3.15 -27.17
C LEU A 477 1.68 4.67 -26.99
N ARG A 478 2.82 5.38 -27.02
CA ARG A 478 2.83 6.84 -27.05
C ARG A 478 2.21 7.37 -28.36
N GLY A 479 2.48 6.71 -29.48
CA GLY A 479 1.91 7.06 -30.79
C GLY A 479 0.39 6.80 -30.89
N THR A 480 -0.15 5.78 -30.20
CA THR A 480 -1.60 5.56 -30.11
C THR A 480 -2.24 6.55 -29.15
N LEU A 481 -1.63 6.83 -27.99
CA LEU A 481 -2.12 7.82 -27.03
C LEU A 481 -2.22 9.22 -27.66
N LEU A 482 -1.18 9.66 -28.39
CA LEU A 482 -1.20 10.94 -29.08
C LEU A 482 -2.27 11.01 -30.17
N ARG A 483 -2.59 9.89 -30.86
CA ARG A 483 -3.71 9.83 -31.81
C ARG A 483 -5.05 9.99 -31.10
N VAL A 484 -5.29 9.20 -30.04
CA VAL A 484 -6.53 9.29 -29.24
C VAL A 484 -6.71 10.68 -28.62
N GLN A 485 -5.64 11.32 -28.16
CA GLN A 485 -5.70 12.69 -27.66
C GLN A 485 -6.07 13.70 -28.74
N ARG A 486 -5.56 13.57 -29.97
CA ARG A 486 -5.95 14.42 -31.10
C ARG A 486 -7.42 14.19 -31.48
N ASP A 487 -7.83 12.94 -31.57
CA ASP A 487 -9.21 12.57 -31.89
C ASP A 487 -10.19 13.12 -30.83
N HIS A 488 -9.81 13.03 -29.55
CA HIS A 488 -10.58 13.63 -28.45
C HIS A 488 -10.63 15.16 -28.52
N GLN A 489 -9.50 15.83 -28.80
CA GLN A 489 -9.47 17.28 -28.97
C GLN A 489 -10.33 17.73 -30.16
N GLN A 490 -10.36 16.96 -31.24
CA GLN A 490 -11.19 17.23 -32.41
C GLN A 490 -12.69 17.06 -32.08
N LEU A 491 -13.06 15.99 -31.36
CA LEU A 491 -14.41 15.80 -30.81
C LEU A 491 -14.84 16.94 -29.88
N LEU A 492 -13.95 17.42 -29.00
CA LEU A 492 -14.22 18.57 -28.14
C LEU A 492 -14.40 19.86 -28.93
N HIS A 493 -13.63 20.05 -30.01
CA HIS A 493 -13.80 21.19 -30.91
C HIS A 493 -15.16 21.12 -31.60
N ASP A 494 -15.50 19.99 -32.21
CA ASP A 494 -16.77 19.80 -32.94
C ASP A 494 -17.99 19.96 -32.03
N THR A 495 -17.95 19.43 -30.80
CA THR A 495 -19.01 19.62 -29.81
C THR A 495 -19.14 21.07 -29.32
N ALA A 496 -18.03 21.80 -29.18
CA ALA A 496 -18.08 23.24 -28.88
C ALA A 496 -18.65 24.05 -30.05
N THR A 497 -18.30 23.71 -31.29
CA THR A 497 -18.84 24.33 -32.50
C THR A 497 -20.35 24.10 -32.60
N LEU A 498 -20.82 22.86 -32.38
CA LEU A 498 -22.25 22.50 -32.33
C LEU A 498 -23.00 23.23 -31.20
N ARG A 499 -22.39 23.34 -30.01
CA ARG A 499 -22.99 24.12 -28.92
C ARG A 499 -23.10 25.60 -29.29
N SER A 500 -22.08 26.18 -29.94
CA SER A 500 -22.11 27.58 -30.36
C SER A 500 -23.14 27.84 -31.47
N SER A 501 -23.26 26.94 -32.44
CA SER A 501 -24.27 27.03 -33.50
C SER A 501 -25.68 26.87 -32.92
N TRP A 502 -25.89 25.93 -32.00
CA TRP A 502 -27.15 25.76 -31.28
C TRP A 502 -27.50 26.97 -30.41
N HIS A 503 -26.52 27.56 -29.71
CA HIS A 503 -26.76 28.77 -28.92
C HIS A 503 -27.09 29.97 -29.81
N HIS A 504 -26.46 30.08 -30.99
CA HIS A 504 -26.78 31.10 -31.98
C HIS A 504 -28.17 30.90 -32.58
N THR A 505 -28.55 29.68 -32.99
CA THR A 505 -29.89 29.41 -33.53
C THR A 505 -30.96 29.67 -32.48
N ARG A 506 -30.75 29.23 -31.24
CA ARG A 506 -31.64 29.54 -30.10
C ARG A 506 -31.78 31.05 -29.86
N LYS A 507 -30.67 31.80 -29.85
CA LYS A 507 -30.72 33.25 -29.65
C LYS A 507 -31.41 33.97 -30.81
N THR A 508 -31.22 33.50 -32.05
CA THR A 508 -31.96 34.02 -33.21
C THR A 508 -33.45 33.67 -33.19
N LEU A 509 -33.82 32.52 -32.61
CA LEU A 509 -35.23 32.12 -32.39
C LEU A 509 -35.90 32.98 -31.31
N GLU A 510 -35.18 33.40 -30.27
CA GLU A 510 -35.71 34.21 -29.17
C GLU A 510 -35.81 35.72 -29.53
N GLU A 511 -34.92 36.27 -30.38
CA GLU A 511 -34.83 37.73 -30.57
C GLU A 511 -35.58 38.32 -31.78
N LYS A 512 -35.89 37.57 -32.85
CA LYS A 512 -36.66 38.07 -34.01
C LYS A 512 -37.42 36.94 -34.70
N GLY A 513 -38.75 37.09 -34.83
CA GLY A 513 -39.63 36.15 -35.53
C GLY A 513 -39.11 35.80 -36.94
N MET A 514 -38.43 34.66 -37.03
CA MET A 514 -37.87 34.15 -38.28
C MET A 514 -39.01 33.75 -39.20
N SER A 515 -39.00 34.30 -40.42
CA SER A 515 -39.89 33.89 -41.50
C SER A 515 -39.85 32.37 -41.66
N GLN A 516 -41.01 31.71 -41.74
CA GLN A 516 -41.15 30.27 -41.97
C GLN A 516 -40.18 29.70 -43.04
N GLY A 517 -39.82 30.50 -44.05
CA GLY A 517 -38.85 30.11 -45.07
C GLY A 517 -37.46 29.75 -44.56
N LYS A 518 -36.93 30.44 -43.53
CA LYS A 518 -35.62 30.10 -42.94
C LYS A 518 -35.67 28.86 -42.05
N VAL A 519 -36.76 28.69 -41.30
CA VAL A 519 -36.96 27.47 -40.49
C VAL A 519 -37.06 26.24 -41.40
N LEU A 520 -37.72 26.35 -42.56
CA LEU A 520 -37.79 25.27 -43.53
C LEU A 520 -36.44 25.00 -44.22
N SER A 521 -35.60 26.00 -44.46
CA SER A 521 -34.24 25.76 -45.00
C SER A 521 -33.34 25.07 -43.99
N ASP A 522 -33.41 25.47 -42.71
CA ASP A 522 -32.60 24.89 -41.65
C ASP A 522 -33.07 23.46 -41.33
N LEU A 523 -34.38 23.19 -41.37
CA LEU A 523 -34.93 21.83 -41.29
C LEU A 523 -34.45 20.93 -42.44
N ARG A 524 -34.39 21.44 -43.68
CA ARG A 524 -33.86 20.66 -44.81
C ARG A 524 -32.36 20.39 -44.69
N LEU A 525 -31.59 21.34 -44.17
CA LEU A 525 -30.17 21.13 -43.88
C LEU A 525 -29.97 20.09 -42.77
N LEU A 526 -30.78 20.14 -41.71
CA LEU A 526 -30.79 19.14 -40.65
C LEU A 526 -31.24 17.77 -41.15
N GLU A 527 -32.28 17.68 -41.99
CA GLU A 527 -32.70 16.40 -42.60
C GLU A 527 -31.59 15.80 -43.47
N ALA A 528 -30.84 16.63 -44.22
CA ALA A 528 -29.69 16.18 -45.00
C ALA A 528 -28.51 15.76 -44.10
N GLU A 529 -28.26 16.47 -43.01
CA GLU A 529 -27.20 16.14 -42.04
C GLU A 529 -27.54 14.88 -41.24
N VAL A 530 -28.80 14.69 -40.84
CA VAL A 530 -29.29 13.45 -40.21
C VAL A 530 -29.18 12.29 -41.19
N SER A 531 -29.59 12.46 -42.45
CA SER A 531 -29.43 11.42 -43.47
C SER A 531 -27.96 11.05 -43.72
N ARG A 532 -27.05 12.03 -43.65
CA ARG A 532 -25.60 11.82 -43.76
C ARG A 532 -25.04 11.08 -42.54
N LEU A 533 -25.47 11.47 -41.33
CA LEU A 533 -25.08 10.82 -40.09
C LEU A 533 -25.63 9.39 -39.99
N ASP A 534 -26.84 9.12 -40.48
CA ASP A 534 -27.41 7.78 -40.58
C ASP A 534 -26.60 6.91 -41.55
N GLN A 535 -26.14 7.46 -42.68
CA GLN A 535 -25.23 6.78 -43.59
C GLN A 535 -23.86 6.50 -42.94
N GLU A 536 -23.27 7.48 -42.24
CA GLU A 536 -22.01 7.27 -41.49
C GLU A 536 -22.18 6.23 -40.37
N MET A 537 -23.34 6.20 -39.70
CA MET A 537 -23.66 5.18 -38.69
C MET A 537 -23.74 3.79 -39.32
N THR A 538 -24.40 3.65 -40.49
CA THR A 538 -24.48 2.35 -41.17
C THR A 538 -23.10 1.86 -41.63
N VAL A 539 -22.26 2.73 -42.19
CA VAL A 539 -20.88 2.40 -42.60
C VAL A 539 -20.02 2.00 -41.40
N THR A 540 -20.11 2.74 -40.28
CA THR A 540 -19.33 2.41 -39.07
C THR A 540 -19.79 1.11 -38.41
N LEU A 541 -21.09 0.79 -38.46
CA LEU A 541 -21.62 -0.51 -38.03
C LEU A 541 -21.12 -1.66 -38.91
N GLU A 542 -21.09 -1.47 -40.23
CA GLU A 542 -20.53 -2.45 -41.17
C GLU A 542 -19.03 -2.66 -40.95
N GLU A 543 -18.25 -1.59 -40.76
CA GLU A 543 -16.84 -1.69 -40.40
C GLU A 543 -16.64 -2.41 -39.07
N HIS A 544 -17.45 -2.11 -38.06
CA HIS A 544 -17.37 -2.78 -36.76
C HIS A 544 -17.64 -4.27 -36.88
N ASN A 545 -18.70 -4.67 -37.60
CA ASN A 545 -19.01 -6.07 -37.89
C ASN A 545 -17.88 -6.76 -38.66
N SER A 546 -17.26 -6.08 -39.63
CA SER A 546 -16.11 -6.63 -40.36
C SER A 546 -14.88 -6.85 -39.47
N ARG A 547 -14.59 -5.93 -38.53
CA ARG A 547 -13.51 -6.08 -37.55
C ARG A 547 -13.81 -7.18 -36.53
N LEU A 548 -15.07 -7.33 -36.12
CA LEU A 548 -15.52 -8.41 -35.25
C LEU A 548 -15.29 -9.78 -35.91
N LEU A 549 -15.69 -9.93 -37.18
CA LEU A 549 -15.43 -11.15 -37.96
C LEU A 549 -13.93 -11.40 -38.15
N GLN A 550 -13.11 -10.37 -38.38
CA GLN A 550 -11.65 -10.51 -38.44
C GLN A 550 -11.06 -10.93 -37.09
N HIS A 551 -11.58 -10.41 -35.97
CA HIS A 551 -11.19 -10.83 -34.63
C HIS A 551 -11.61 -12.27 -34.32
N GLU A 552 -12.80 -12.69 -34.75
CA GLU A 552 -13.24 -14.08 -34.63
C GLU A 552 -12.38 -15.02 -35.47
N GLN A 553 -12.05 -14.64 -36.72
CA GLN A 553 -11.12 -15.40 -37.56
C GLN A 553 -9.71 -15.46 -36.94
N ALA A 554 -9.18 -14.34 -36.43
CA ALA A 554 -7.90 -14.31 -35.71
C ALA A 554 -7.95 -15.17 -34.44
N GLY A 555 -9.08 -15.18 -33.74
CA GLY A 555 -9.32 -16.03 -32.57
C GLY A 555 -9.32 -17.52 -32.92
N VAL A 556 -10.02 -17.93 -33.99
CA VAL A 556 -10.06 -19.32 -34.47
C VAL A 556 -8.67 -19.77 -34.95
N THR A 557 -7.95 -18.92 -35.70
CA THR A 557 -6.58 -19.23 -36.12
C THR A 557 -5.64 -19.38 -34.93
N LEU A 558 -5.69 -18.49 -33.94
CA LEU A 558 -4.94 -18.63 -32.68
C LEU A 558 -5.29 -19.93 -31.95
N GLN A 559 -6.58 -20.26 -31.79
CA GLN A 559 -6.99 -21.52 -31.16
C GLN A 559 -6.49 -22.74 -31.94
N SER A 560 -6.51 -22.70 -33.28
CA SER A 560 -5.98 -23.78 -34.11
C SER A 560 -4.46 -23.93 -33.98
N LEU A 561 -3.73 -22.82 -33.91
CA LEU A 561 -2.29 -22.80 -33.68
C LEU A 561 -1.93 -23.27 -32.27
N MET A 562 -2.72 -22.88 -31.26
CA MET A 562 -2.56 -23.36 -29.88
C MET A 562 -2.81 -24.86 -29.80
N ARG A 563 -3.89 -25.39 -30.41
CA ARG A 563 -4.12 -26.84 -30.43
C ARG A 563 -3.04 -27.61 -31.19
N ALA A 564 -2.51 -27.04 -32.28
CA ALA A 564 -1.39 -27.64 -33.00
C ALA A 564 -0.09 -27.60 -32.16
N ALA A 565 0.14 -26.52 -31.42
CA ALA A 565 1.26 -26.40 -30.49
C ALA A 565 1.12 -27.36 -29.31
N ASP A 566 -0.08 -27.50 -28.73
CA ASP A 566 -0.37 -28.46 -27.66
C ASP A 566 -0.17 -29.91 -28.16
N ALA A 567 -0.66 -30.23 -29.36
CA ALA A 567 -0.43 -31.55 -29.97
C ALA A 567 1.06 -31.81 -30.26
N GLN A 568 1.82 -30.79 -30.68
CA GLN A 568 3.28 -30.89 -30.83
C GLN A 568 3.97 -31.04 -29.48
N VAL A 569 3.52 -30.33 -28.44
CA VAL A 569 4.04 -30.45 -27.09
C VAL A 569 3.77 -31.84 -26.53
N ASP A 570 2.59 -32.41 -26.76
CA ASP A 570 2.26 -33.76 -26.32
C ASP A 570 3.02 -34.82 -27.13
N ALA A 571 3.17 -34.64 -28.45
CA ALA A 571 4.05 -35.49 -29.26
C ALA A 571 5.52 -35.39 -28.85
N LEU A 572 6.00 -34.20 -28.45
CA LEU A 572 7.34 -33.99 -27.90
C LEU A 572 7.49 -34.57 -26.49
N LYS A 573 6.45 -34.55 -25.66
CA LYS A 573 6.43 -35.23 -24.35
C LYS A 573 6.51 -36.76 -24.50
N GLU A 574 5.89 -37.33 -25.53
CA GLU A 574 5.97 -38.76 -25.81
C GLU A 574 7.28 -39.16 -26.49
N ALA A 575 7.81 -38.33 -27.41
CA ALA A 575 9.04 -38.63 -28.15
C ALA A 575 10.33 -38.31 -27.39
N ALA A 576 10.32 -37.27 -26.55
CA ALA A 576 11.46 -36.86 -25.76
C ALA A 576 11.30 -37.40 -24.33
N GLY A 577 12.03 -38.48 -24.02
CA GLY A 577 11.96 -39.14 -22.71
C GLY A 577 12.13 -38.17 -21.52
N ALA A 578 11.77 -38.64 -20.32
CA ALA A 578 11.64 -37.85 -19.08
C ALA A 578 12.78 -36.84 -18.80
N GLU A 579 14.00 -37.09 -19.27
CA GLU A 579 15.13 -36.16 -19.13
C GLU A 579 14.94 -34.84 -19.90
N ALA A 580 14.35 -34.86 -21.10
CA ALA A 580 14.06 -33.64 -21.86
C ALA A 580 12.95 -32.82 -21.20
N TYR A 581 11.93 -33.50 -20.66
CA TYR A 581 10.86 -32.86 -19.89
C TYR A 581 11.41 -32.19 -18.63
N ILE A 582 12.28 -32.86 -17.86
CA ILE A 582 12.91 -32.27 -16.67
C ILE A 582 13.78 -31.08 -17.05
N ARG A 583 14.53 -31.14 -18.17
CA ARG A 583 15.32 -29.99 -18.64
C ARG A 583 14.44 -28.79 -19.01
N ALA A 584 13.32 -29.02 -19.70
CA ALA A 584 12.36 -27.96 -20.01
C ALA A 584 11.69 -27.40 -18.74
N GLU A 585 11.35 -28.25 -17.77
CA GLU A 585 10.78 -27.83 -16.49
C GLU A 585 11.78 -27.00 -15.67
N VAL A 586 13.06 -27.41 -15.63
CA VAL A 586 14.14 -26.63 -15.02
C VAL A 586 14.29 -25.29 -15.72
N GLN A 587 14.24 -25.24 -17.06
CA GLN A 587 14.34 -24.00 -17.82
C GLN A 587 13.15 -23.05 -17.52
N ILE A 588 11.92 -23.58 -17.42
CA ILE A 588 10.74 -22.78 -17.04
C ILE A 588 10.88 -22.23 -15.61
N VAL A 589 11.42 -23.02 -14.67
CA VAL A 589 11.68 -22.57 -13.30
C VAL A 589 12.78 -21.50 -13.27
N GLU A 590 13.84 -21.64 -14.07
CA GLU A 590 14.89 -20.63 -14.18
C GLU A 590 14.37 -19.33 -14.79
N GLU A 591 13.55 -19.39 -15.86
CA GLU A 591 12.89 -18.23 -16.46
C GLU A 591 11.95 -17.53 -15.46
N ARG A 592 11.25 -18.30 -14.63
CA ARG A 592 10.39 -17.76 -13.56
C ARG A 592 11.22 -17.07 -12.47
N ILE A 593 12.33 -17.65 -12.01
CA ILE A 593 13.25 -17.00 -11.05
C ILE A 593 13.83 -15.71 -11.65
N GLN A 594 14.16 -15.70 -12.94
CA GLN A 594 14.65 -14.50 -13.61
C GLN A 594 13.58 -13.41 -13.73
N ALA A 595 12.32 -13.78 -14.02
CA ALA A 595 11.20 -12.85 -14.02
C ALA A 595 10.95 -12.27 -12.62
N ASP A 596 10.99 -13.10 -11.57
CA ASP A 596 10.87 -12.66 -10.18
C ASP A 596 12.01 -11.71 -9.79
N MET A 597 13.25 -11.99 -10.21
CA MET A 597 14.40 -11.10 -9.99
C MET A 597 14.24 -9.77 -10.73
N GLN A 598 13.68 -9.77 -11.93
CA GLN A 598 13.40 -8.54 -12.68
C GLN A 598 12.27 -7.74 -12.04
N GLY A 599 11.20 -8.40 -11.58
CA GLY A 599 10.14 -7.79 -10.79
C GLY A 599 10.70 -7.12 -9.53
N ALA A 600 11.53 -7.84 -8.76
CA ALA A 600 12.17 -7.31 -7.57
C ALA A 600 13.12 -6.13 -7.86
N LEU A 601 13.83 -6.13 -8.99
CA LEU A 601 14.66 -4.99 -9.41
C LEU A 601 13.81 -3.76 -9.79
N VAL A 602 12.68 -3.96 -10.48
CA VAL A 602 11.75 -2.86 -10.79
C VAL A 602 11.12 -2.32 -9.51
N GLU A 603 10.69 -3.20 -8.59
CA GLU A 603 10.20 -2.80 -7.26
C GLU A 603 11.28 -2.04 -6.47
N LEU A 604 12.55 -2.46 -6.55
CA LEU A 604 13.66 -1.76 -5.90
C LEU A 604 13.88 -0.37 -6.51
N HIS A 605 13.84 -0.22 -7.83
CA HIS A 605 13.92 1.10 -8.48
C HIS A 605 12.70 1.98 -8.18
N LEU A 606 11.50 1.41 -8.10
CA LEU A 606 10.31 2.15 -7.66
C LEU A 606 10.45 2.61 -6.21
N ASN A 607 10.93 1.75 -5.32
CA ASN A 607 11.22 2.10 -3.93
C ASN A 607 12.34 3.15 -3.83
N GLU A 608 13.40 3.08 -4.63
CA GLU A 608 14.44 4.10 -4.70
C GLU A 608 13.87 5.45 -5.16
N ASN A 609 13.00 5.44 -6.17
CA ASN A 609 12.30 6.65 -6.63
C ASN A 609 11.37 7.21 -5.56
N GLU A 610 10.59 6.38 -4.86
CA GLU A 610 9.74 6.81 -3.73
C GLU A 610 10.59 7.39 -2.59
N VAL A 611 11.73 6.79 -2.26
CA VAL A 611 12.69 7.33 -1.27
C VAL A 611 13.24 8.67 -1.74
N HIS A 612 13.56 8.81 -3.04
CA HIS A 612 14.02 10.07 -3.62
C HIS A 612 12.94 11.17 -3.53
N GLU A 613 11.70 10.88 -3.92
CA GLU A 613 10.56 11.81 -3.79
C GLU A 613 10.31 12.23 -2.34
N LEU A 614 10.31 11.27 -1.41
CA LEU A 614 10.19 11.55 0.03
C LEU A 614 11.36 12.40 0.56
N SER A 615 12.57 12.21 0.03
CA SER A 615 13.73 13.02 0.40
C SER A 615 13.61 14.46 -0.10
N GLU A 616 13.07 14.66 -1.32
CA GLU A 616 12.79 15.98 -1.87
C GLU A 616 11.69 16.69 -1.06
N ASP A 617 10.61 15.99 -0.72
CA ASP A 617 9.53 16.53 0.10
C ASP A 617 10.00 16.89 1.51
N LEU A 618 10.87 16.08 2.13
CA LEU A 618 11.48 16.41 3.42
C LEU A 618 12.36 17.67 3.31
N GLN A 619 13.09 17.84 2.21
CA GLN A 619 13.82 19.09 1.95
C GLN A 619 12.88 20.29 1.74
N ARG A 620 11.79 20.14 0.99
CA ARG A 620 10.76 21.18 0.79
C ARG A 620 10.14 21.59 2.12
N HIS A 621 9.75 20.64 2.97
CA HIS A 621 9.21 20.90 4.30
C HIS A 621 10.22 21.55 5.25
N ARG A 622 11.51 21.16 5.21
CA ARG A 622 12.58 21.86 5.97
C ARG A 622 12.73 23.32 5.54
N ARG A 623 12.66 23.59 4.23
CA ARG A 623 12.70 24.98 3.71
C ARG A 623 11.49 25.77 4.18
N GLN A 624 10.28 25.20 4.12
CA GLN A 624 9.05 25.83 4.64
C GLN A 624 9.12 26.10 6.15
N LEU A 625 9.62 25.16 6.95
CA LEU A 625 9.75 25.32 8.40
C LEU A 625 10.76 26.40 8.77
N ASN A 626 11.90 26.46 8.05
CA ASN A 626 12.88 27.53 8.26
C ASN A 626 12.31 28.91 7.87
N LEU A 627 11.51 28.99 6.80
CA LEU A 627 10.83 30.22 6.41
C LEU A 627 9.78 30.65 7.47
N LEU A 628 9.04 29.70 8.04
CA LEU A 628 8.10 29.97 9.16
C LEU A 628 8.83 30.43 10.42
N ARG A 629 9.98 29.84 10.76
CA ARG A 629 10.82 30.29 11.89
C ARG A 629 11.30 31.73 11.70
N LEU A 630 11.84 32.06 10.53
CA LEU A 630 12.27 33.42 10.20
C LEU A 630 11.11 34.42 10.33
N ARG A 631 9.92 34.11 9.77
CA ARG A 631 8.74 34.96 9.90
C ARG A 631 8.27 35.13 11.36
N TYR A 632 8.37 34.07 12.16
CA TYR A 632 8.03 34.12 13.59
C TYR A 632 9.00 35.00 14.37
N GLU A 633 10.32 34.87 14.12
CA GLU A 633 11.36 35.72 14.71
C GLU A 633 11.18 37.19 14.29
N GLU A 634 10.88 37.46 13.01
CA GLU A 634 10.53 38.80 12.51
C GLU A 634 9.28 39.37 13.21
N ALA A 635 8.25 38.56 13.44
CA ALA A 635 7.05 38.99 14.16
C ALA A 635 7.33 39.31 15.64
N VAL A 636 8.09 38.46 16.34
CA VAL A 636 8.46 38.67 17.75
C VAL A 636 9.35 39.91 17.90
N THR A 637 10.33 40.10 17.01
CA THR A 637 11.19 41.29 17.02
C THR A 637 10.43 42.57 16.65
N SER A 638 9.42 42.48 15.78
CA SER A 638 8.49 43.59 15.49
C SER A 638 7.63 43.95 16.71
N MET A 639 7.06 42.97 17.40
CA MET A 639 6.30 43.18 18.64
C MET A 639 7.16 43.78 19.76
N ALA A 640 8.41 43.30 19.93
CA ALA A 640 9.34 43.84 20.92
C ALA A 640 9.68 45.31 20.61
N ARG A 641 9.93 45.66 19.33
CA ARG A 641 10.13 47.06 18.91
C ARG A 641 8.90 47.92 19.14
N ALA A 642 7.69 47.40 18.92
CA ALA A 642 6.45 48.13 19.21
C ALA A 642 6.26 48.37 20.72
N ALA A 643 6.62 47.38 21.55
CA ALA A 643 6.53 47.48 23.02
C ALA A 643 7.46 48.55 23.60
N GLN A 644 8.58 48.87 22.93
CA GLN A 644 9.55 49.88 23.36
C GLN A 644 9.13 51.34 23.16
N LYS A 645 8.04 51.64 22.41
CA LYS A 645 7.61 53.03 22.24
C LYS A 645 7.21 53.66 23.58
N PRO A 646 7.84 54.77 24.03
CA PRO A 646 7.51 55.40 25.31
C PRO A 646 6.03 55.84 25.34
N LEU A 647 5.37 55.64 26.48
CA LEU A 647 4.04 56.15 26.76
C LEU A 647 4.15 57.66 26.97
N ASN A 648 3.39 58.44 26.21
CA ASN A 648 3.42 59.92 26.16
C ASN A 648 3.81 60.59 27.48
N GLU A 649 5.05 61.06 27.53
CA GLU A 649 5.59 61.91 28.59
C GLU A 649 4.99 63.31 28.48
N LYS A 650 3.87 63.60 29.16
CA LYS A 650 3.54 65.00 29.52
C LYS A 650 2.82 65.21 30.85
N GLU A 651 2.33 64.19 31.55
CA GLU A 651 1.57 64.43 32.79
C GLU A 651 2.07 63.56 33.95
N GLY A 652 2.91 64.20 34.77
CA GLY A 652 3.01 64.09 36.24
C GLY A 652 2.79 62.73 36.90
N GLY A 653 3.89 62.14 37.37
CA GLY A 653 3.98 61.53 38.69
C GLY A 653 3.11 60.30 38.96
N GLY A 654 3.44 59.16 38.35
CA GLY A 654 2.86 57.87 38.72
C GLY A 654 3.69 56.71 38.18
N ILE A 655 4.26 55.91 39.09
CA ILE A 655 4.97 54.63 38.95
C ILE A 655 5.18 54.17 37.48
N SER A 656 6.40 54.35 36.97
CA SER A 656 6.82 53.86 35.65
C SER A 656 6.90 52.33 35.62
N LEU A 657 6.21 51.71 34.66
CA LEU A 657 6.33 50.28 34.36
C LEU A 657 7.79 49.91 34.02
N PRO A 658 8.28 48.71 34.39
CA PRO A 658 9.63 48.27 34.06
C PRO A 658 9.82 48.25 32.53
N LEU A 659 10.85 48.93 32.02
CA LEU A 659 11.22 48.83 30.61
C LEU A 659 11.64 47.39 30.28
N LEU A 660 11.25 46.89 29.11
CA LEU A 660 11.78 45.65 28.54
C LEU A 660 13.27 45.88 28.25
N ASN A 661 14.15 45.31 29.07
CA ASN A 661 15.60 45.38 28.87
C ASN A 661 15.92 44.85 27.48
N SER A 662 16.49 45.73 26.65
CA SER A 662 16.70 45.52 25.22
C SER A 662 17.92 44.65 24.89
N GLU A 663 18.68 44.24 25.90
CA GLU A 663 20.05 43.74 25.72
C GLU A 663 20.19 42.22 25.83
N SER A 664 19.11 41.48 26.11
CA SER A 664 19.16 40.01 26.10
C SER A 664 18.53 39.46 24.83
N ASP A 665 19.35 38.84 23.97
CA ASP A 665 18.98 38.02 22.78
C ASP A 665 18.03 36.83 23.09
N THR A 666 17.43 36.81 24.27
CA THR A 666 16.65 35.71 24.82
C THR A 666 15.33 36.17 25.43
N CYS A 667 14.76 37.30 24.99
CA CYS A 667 13.37 37.62 25.34
C CYS A 667 12.43 36.59 24.71
N THR A 668 11.85 35.72 25.54
CA THR A 668 10.87 34.74 25.09
C THR A 668 9.61 35.44 24.56
N PRO A 669 8.93 34.87 23.55
CA PRO A 669 7.71 35.44 23.00
C PRO A 669 6.63 35.59 24.09
N GLU A 670 6.57 34.68 25.07
CA GLU A 670 5.66 34.83 26.21
C GLU A 670 5.98 36.07 27.04
N ALA A 671 7.27 36.42 27.22
CA ALA A 671 7.67 37.60 27.97
C ALA A 671 7.29 38.90 27.24
N VAL A 672 7.46 38.98 25.91
CA VAL A 672 7.02 40.12 25.11
C VAL A 672 5.51 40.28 25.16
N HIS A 673 4.77 39.17 25.04
CA HIS A 673 3.30 39.19 25.10
C HIS A 673 2.77 39.55 26.49
N ALA A 674 3.40 39.04 27.56
CA ALA A 674 3.05 39.38 28.93
C ALA A 674 3.27 40.87 29.22
N HIS A 675 4.38 41.45 28.73
CA HIS A 675 4.64 42.89 28.87
C HIS A 675 3.60 43.75 28.13
N LEU A 676 3.26 43.39 26.88
CA LEU A 676 2.20 44.09 26.13
C LEU A 676 0.84 44.02 26.83
N LEU A 677 0.50 42.87 27.44
CA LEU A 677 -0.72 42.72 28.24
C LEU A 677 -0.70 43.62 29.48
N LEU A 678 0.41 43.64 30.21
CA LEU A 678 0.58 44.50 31.39
C LEU A 678 0.50 45.99 31.04
N ARG A 679 1.12 46.38 29.91
CA ARG A 679 1.02 47.74 29.38
C ARG A 679 -0.41 48.12 29.02
N ARG A 680 -1.14 47.24 28.31
CA ARG A 680 -2.56 47.46 27.99
C ARG A 680 -3.44 47.50 29.23
N SER A 681 -3.18 46.67 30.24
CA SER A 681 -3.92 46.74 31.50
C SER A 681 -3.67 48.04 32.24
N TYR A 682 -2.43 48.54 32.22
CA TYR A 682 -2.09 49.82 32.83
C TYR A 682 -2.71 51.01 32.08
N GLU A 683 -2.69 51.01 30.74
CA GLU A 683 -3.38 52.01 29.91
C GLU A 683 -4.90 51.99 30.15
N ARG A 684 -5.49 50.80 30.26
CA ARG A 684 -6.91 50.65 30.59
C ARG A 684 -7.22 51.20 31.97
N GLU A 685 -6.36 50.97 32.96
CA GLU A 685 -6.53 51.49 34.31
C GLU A 685 -6.39 53.02 34.34
N GLN A 686 -5.41 53.59 33.63
CA GLN A 686 -5.27 55.05 33.49
C GLN A 686 -6.48 55.69 32.80
N LEU A 687 -7.00 55.07 31.73
CA LEU A 687 -8.22 55.51 31.06
C LEU A 687 -9.44 55.43 31.99
N MET A 688 -9.53 54.38 32.80
CA MET A 688 -10.61 54.24 33.79
C MET A 688 -10.52 55.33 34.87
N GLN A 689 -9.32 55.61 35.39
CA GLN A 689 -9.09 56.69 36.37
C GLN A 689 -9.42 58.06 35.78
N ARG A 690 -9.03 58.32 34.53
CA ARG A 690 -9.38 59.54 33.81
C ARG A 690 -10.88 59.62 33.54
N GLY A 691 -11.54 58.50 33.21
CA GLY A 691 -12.99 58.39 33.09
C GLY A 691 -13.69 58.75 34.39
N ASN A 692 -13.29 58.14 35.51
CA ASN A 692 -13.82 58.44 36.85
C ASN A 692 -13.65 59.92 37.22
N TYR A 693 -12.51 60.53 36.86
CA TYR A 693 -12.28 61.96 37.05
C TYR A 693 -13.23 62.82 36.20
N LEU A 694 -13.43 62.46 34.93
CA LEU A 694 -14.35 63.17 34.04
C LEU A 694 -15.81 63.00 34.47
N ASP A 695 -16.20 61.83 34.96
CA ASP A 695 -17.55 61.57 35.50
C ASP A 695 -17.80 62.42 36.75
N LEU A 696 -16.82 62.50 37.67
CA LEU A 696 -16.88 63.43 38.81
C LEU A 696 -17.01 64.90 38.35
N ARG A 697 -16.31 65.28 37.28
CA ARG A 697 -16.40 66.63 36.71
C ARG A 697 -17.75 66.88 36.04
N LEU A 698 -18.33 65.89 35.35
CA LEU A 698 -19.66 65.96 34.76
C LEU A 698 -20.73 66.12 35.83
N VAL A 699 -20.68 65.34 36.92
CA VAL A 699 -21.60 65.49 38.05
C VAL A 699 -21.48 66.89 38.70
N ALA A 700 -20.26 67.45 38.76
CA ALA A 700 -20.07 68.83 39.21
C ALA A 700 -20.68 69.85 38.24
N LEU A 701 -20.49 69.68 36.93
CA LEU A 701 -21.09 70.53 35.89
C LEU A 701 -22.61 70.42 35.85
N ASP A 702 -23.20 69.25 36.11
CA ASP A 702 -24.65 69.08 36.22
C ASP A 702 -25.22 69.83 37.41
N LYS A 703 -24.52 69.84 38.55
CA LYS A 703 -24.89 70.69 39.69
C LYS A 703 -24.82 72.16 39.33
N GLU A 704 -23.73 72.61 38.70
CA GLU A 704 -23.56 74.00 38.25
C GLU A 704 -24.67 74.42 37.25
N THR A 705 -24.99 73.57 36.26
CA THR A 705 -26.07 73.85 35.29
C THR A 705 -27.46 73.80 35.91
N GLY A 706 -27.70 72.94 36.90
CA GLY A 706 -28.92 72.91 37.70
C GLY A 706 -29.14 74.22 38.46
N THR A 707 -28.10 74.75 39.10
CA THR A 707 -28.13 76.09 39.70
C THR A 707 -28.38 77.19 38.68
N LEU A 708 -27.73 77.14 37.49
CA LEU A 708 -27.95 78.13 36.43
C LEU A 708 -29.39 78.11 35.90
N ARG A 709 -29.99 76.91 35.72
CA ARG A 709 -31.39 76.78 35.30
C ARG A 709 -32.36 77.34 36.35
N HIS A 710 -32.16 77.02 37.63
CA HIS A 710 -32.98 77.59 38.70
C HIS A 710 -32.89 79.12 38.76
N MET A 711 -31.72 79.70 38.52
CA MET A 711 -31.57 81.16 38.41
C MET A 711 -32.29 81.72 37.17
N LEU A 712 -32.23 81.04 36.03
CA LEU A 712 -32.89 81.47 34.79
C LEU A 712 -34.43 81.40 34.88
N ASP A 713 -34.98 80.37 35.50
CA ASP A 713 -36.42 80.24 35.71
C ASP A 713 -36.94 81.26 36.74
N GLY A 714 -36.12 81.59 37.76
CA GLY A 714 -36.36 82.72 38.65
C GLY A 714 -36.41 84.07 37.91
N LEU A 715 -35.56 84.27 36.91
CA LEU A 715 -35.58 85.49 36.08
C LEU A 715 -36.74 85.52 35.08
N ARG A 716 -37.12 84.37 34.51
CA ARG A 716 -38.22 84.29 33.53
C ARG A 716 -39.60 84.49 34.14
N SER A 717 -39.81 84.03 35.37
CA SER A 717 -41.09 84.18 36.08
C SER A 717 -41.43 85.64 36.45
N SER A 718 -40.44 86.55 36.50
CA SER A 718 -40.68 87.97 36.82
C SER A 718 -41.04 88.88 35.62
N ARG A 719 -40.94 88.43 34.36
CA ARG A 719 -40.94 89.33 33.19
C ARG A 719 -42.05 89.13 32.14
N ARG A 720 -43.03 88.25 32.35
CA ARG A 720 -44.09 87.98 31.35
C ARG A 720 -45.48 88.34 31.87
N VAL A 721 -45.87 89.58 31.57
CA VAL A 721 -47.25 90.01 31.28
C VAL A 721 -47.39 89.97 29.75
N THR A 722 -48.50 89.39 29.26
CA THR A 722 -49.03 89.33 27.86
C THR A 722 -48.20 88.53 26.83
N SER A 723 -48.58 87.27 26.57
CA SER A 723 -49.47 86.76 25.49
C SER A 723 -48.84 86.75 24.10
N GLU A 724 -49.18 85.87 23.16
CA GLU A 724 -49.40 84.42 23.11
C GLU A 724 -49.43 84.09 21.59
N HIS A 725 -49.15 82.83 21.25
CA HIS A 725 -49.49 82.15 19.99
C HIS A 725 -48.71 82.51 18.70
N VAL A 726 -48.00 81.52 18.15
CA VAL A 726 -48.22 80.91 16.82
C VAL A 726 -47.21 79.75 16.63
N ASN A 727 -47.82 78.57 16.48
CA ASN A 727 -47.39 77.31 15.87
C ASN A 727 -46.11 77.24 15.01
N ALA A 728 -45.35 76.17 15.29
CA ALA A 728 -45.01 75.05 14.40
C ALA A 728 -43.83 75.13 13.40
N LEU A 729 -43.24 73.93 13.24
CA LEU A 729 -42.29 73.40 12.24
C LEU A 729 -40.78 73.75 12.36
N GLY A 730 -39.95 72.70 12.38
CA GLY A 730 -38.51 72.78 12.16
C GLY A 730 -37.69 71.83 13.07
N GLU A 731 -37.86 70.50 12.98
CA GLU A 731 -36.98 69.61 12.19
C GLU A 731 -35.58 69.31 12.79
N LEU A 732 -35.27 68.00 12.86
CA LEU A 732 -33.96 67.32 12.67
C LEU A 732 -33.15 66.76 13.88
N SER A 733 -33.01 65.42 13.85
CA SER A 733 -31.77 64.62 14.09
C SER A 733 -31.32 64.39 15.55
N SER A 734 -30.91 63.21 16.08
CA SER A 734 -30.55 61.86 15.59
C SER A 734 -30.13 60.94 16.78
N ALA A 735 -30.02 59.62 16.55
CA ALA A 735 -29.43 58.51 17.35
C ALA A 735 -30.38 57.78 18.33
N ALA A 736 -30.51 56.44 18.39
CA ALA A 736 -29.59 55.35 18.05
C ALA A 736 -30.35 54.07 17.56
N LYS A 737 -29.64 53.25 16.77
CA LYS A 737 -30.13 52.09 15.98
C LYS A 737 -29.10 50.95 16.12
N GLU A 738 -29.52 49.74 16.49
CA GLU A 738 -28.92 48.42 16.15
C GLU A 738 -30.10 47.41 16.09
N ALA A 739 -30.73 47.20 14.92
CA ALA A 739 -30.47 46.18 13.87
C ALA A 739 -30.77 44.74 14.33
N GLY A 740 -31.71 43.94 13.78
CA GLY A 740 -32.34 43.86 12.44
C GLY A 740 -31.97 42.48 11.82
N ALA A 741 -32.78 41.74 11.08
CA ALA A 741 -34.06 42.01 10.44
C ALA A 741 -34.74 40.69 10.00
N SER A 742 -36.07 40.69 10.07
CA SER A 742 -36.96 39.81 9.32
C SER A 742 -37.99 40.71 8.60
N SER A 743 -38.49 40.23 7.45
CA SER A 743 -39.73 40.69 6.79
C SER A 743 -39.73 42.07 6.12
N ILE A 744 -39.77 42.08 4.77
CA ILE A 744 -40.34 43.17 3.98
C ILE A 744 -41.42 42.58 3.07
N LYS A 745 -42.65 43.06 3.26
CA LYS A 745 -43.81 42.93 2.36
C LYS A 745 -43.92 44.17 1.48
N ASN A 746 -44.38 43.94 0.25
CA ASN A 746 -45.23 44.80 -0.61
C ASN A 746 -44.69 46.12 -1.19
N CYS A 747 -44.58 46.13 -2.53
CA CYS A 747 -44.93 47.16 -3.52
C CYS A 747 -45.08 46.37 -4.85
N SER A 748 -45.97 46.58 -5.83
CA SER A 748 -46.96 47.61 -6.15
C SER A 748 -47.64 47.20 -7.49
N SER A 749 -48.87 47.68 -7.71
CA SER A 749 -49.50 48.08 -9.00
C SER A 749 -49.70 47.06 -10.14
N GLN A 750 -50.97 46.63 -10.29
CA GLN A 750 -51.87 46.76 -11.46
C GLN A 750 -51.34 46.51 -12.90
N LEU A 751 -51.86 45.45 -13.55
CA LEU A 751 -52.57 45.40 -14.87
C LEU A 751 -52.54 43.98 -15.46
N GLY A 752 -53.70 43.42 -15.80
CA GLY A 752 -53.87 42.10 -16.45
C GLY A 752 -53.51 42.10 -17.96
N PRO A 753 -53.63 40.96 -18.69
CA PRO A 753 -54.89 40.21 -18.77
C PRO A 753 -54.80 38.66 -18.86
N SER A 754 -55.87 38.02 -18.35
CA SER A 754 -56.58 36.81 -18.80
C SER A 754 -55.88 35.59 -19.47
N ALA A 755 -56.00 34.46 -18.73
CA ALA A 755 -56.33 33.09 -19.17
C ALA A 755 -55.23 32.16 -19.76
N PRO A 756 -55.33 30.81 -19.61
CA PRO A 756 -56.26 30.00 -18.79
C PRO A 756 -55.55 29.10 -17.75
N SER A 757 -56.35 28.58 -16.83
CA SER A 757 -55.98 27.76 -15.67
C SER A 757 -55.22 26.47 -16.01
N CYS A 758 -54.02 26.33 -15.45
CA CYS A 758 -53.37 25.05 -15.20
C CYS A 758 -53.46 24.76 -13.69
N PRO A 759 -53.82 23.54 -13.25
CA PRO A 759 -54.09 23.26 -11.84
C PRO A 759 -52.83 23.43 -10.99
N THR A 760 -52.86 24.37 -10.06
CA THR A 760 -51.76 24.75 -9.14
C THR A 760 -51.22 23.55 -8.33
N ALA A 761 -51.98 22.46 -8.24
CA ALA A 761 -51.58 21.20 -7.62
C ALA A 761 -50.54 20.42 -8.43
N LEU A 762 -50.61 20.45 -9.78
CA LEU A 762 -49.66 19.73 -10.65
C LEU A 762 -48.30 20.43 -10.71
N VAL A 763 -48.28 21.77 -10.79
CA VAL A 763 -47.02 22.55 -10.76
C VAL A 763 -46.33 22.39 -9.42
N LYS A 764 -47.08 22.36 -8.30
CA LYS A 764 -46.52 22.11 -6.97
C LYS A 764 -45.96 20.69 -6.85
N LYS A 765 -46.62 19.67 -7.42
CA LYS A 765 -46.09 18.29 -7.46
C LYS A 765 -44.83 18.19 -8.33
N GLN A 766 -44.79 18.83 -9.50
CA GLN A 766 -43.61 18.84 -10.36
C GLN A 766 -42.42 19.58 -9.73
N LEU A 767 -42.65 20.69 -9.03
CA LEU A 767 -41.61 21.41 -8.27
C LEU A 767 -41.11 20.61 -7.06
N LEU A 768 -42.00 19.90 -6.36
CA LEU A 768 -41.60 19.01 -5.27
C LEU A 768 -40.82 17.81 -5.78
N SER A 769 -41.24 17.18 -6.90
CA SER A 769 -40.47 16.09 -7.50
C SER A 769 -39.13 16.55 -8.05
N SER A 770 -39.03 17.77 -8.60
CA SER A 770 -37.73 18.31 -9.03
C SER A 770 -36.84 18.66 -7.84
N ALA A 771 -37.42 19.14 -6.73
CA ALA A 771 -36.69 19.41 -5.50
C ALA A 771 -36.17 18.10 -4.88
N GLU A 772 -37.01 17.06 -4.79
CA GLU A 772 -36.63 15.73 -4.32
C GLU A 772 -35.53 15.11 -5.20
N ALA A 773 -35.65 15.19 -6.53
CA ALA A 773 -34.60 14.71 -7.45
C ALA A 773 -33.28 15.47 -7.26
N SER A 774 -33.33 16.80 -7.06
CA SER A 774 -32.13 17.59 -6.78
C SER A 774 -31.53 17.28 -5.41
N GLU A 775 -32.36 17.00 -4.40
CA GLU A 775 -31.90 16.64 -3.06
C GLU A 775 -31.25 15.24 -3.05
N HIS A 776 -31.80 14.30 -3.80
CA HIS A 776 -31.18 12.99 -4.05
C HIS A 776 -29.84 13.13 -4.77
N TYR A 777 -29.74 14.01 -5.76
CA TYR A 777 -28.48 14.31 -6.45
C TYR A 777 -27.42 14.86 -5.47
N TRP A 778 -27.78 15.87 -4.66
CA TRP A 778 -26.85 16.44 -3.67
C TRP A 778 -26.46 15.44 -2.57
N ARG A 779 -27.37 14.56 -2.12
CA ARG A 779 -27.03 13.50 -1.16
C ARG A 779 -26.07 12.48 -1.76
N ALA A 780 -26.26 12.09 -3.02
CA ALA A 780 -25.34 11.18 -3.71
C ALA A 780 -23.96 11.82 -3.91
N GLU A 781 -23.91 13.11 -4.26
CA GLU A 781 -22.65 13.86 -4.41
C GLU A 781 -21.92 14.04 -3.06
N LEU A 782 -22.65 14.29 -1.97
CA LEU A 782 -22.10 14.32 -0.61
C LEU A 782 -21.57 12.95 -0.16
N GLN A 783 -22.29 11.86 -0.46
CA GLN A 783 -21.81 10.50 -0.16
C GLN A 783 -20.53 10.16 -0.95
N LEU A 784 -20.47 10.53 -2.22
CA LEU A 784 -19.27 10.35 -3.05
C LEU A 784 -18.08 11.14 -2.47
N LEU A 785 -18.30 12.37 -2.01
CA LEU A 785 -17.28 13.19 -1.37
C LEU A 785 -16.83 12.59 -0.02
N ASP A 786 -17.75 12.08 0.80
CA ASP A 786 -17.42 11.40 2.06
C ASP A 786 -16.62 10.11 1.81
N GLU A 787 -16.96 9.32 0.78
CA GLU A 787 -16.20 8.14 0.35
C GLU A 787 -14.79 8.52 -0.14
N THR A 788 -14.66 9.61 -0.90
CA THR A 788 -13.33 10.10 -1.33
C THR A 788 -12.50 10.62 -0.15
N LEU A 789 -13.10 11.31 0.82
CA LEU A 789 -12.41 11.76 2.03
C LEU A 789 -11.99 10.58 2.91
N ALA A 790 -12.84 9.55 3.03
CA ALA A 790 -12.49 8.32 3.73
C ALA A 790 -11.32 7.59 3.05
N ALA A 791 -11.35 7.42 1.72
CA ALA A 791 -10.25 6.81 0.96
C ALA A 791 -8.94 7.61 1.08
N MET A 792 -9.00 8.95 1.00
CA MET A 792 -7.85 9.82 1.20
C MET A 792 -7.31 9.77 2.62
N SER A 793 -8.18 9.67 3.63
CA SER A 793 -7.78 9.51 5.03
C SER A 793 -7.07 8.16 5.27
N GLN A 794 -7.58 7.08 4.69
CA GLN A 794 -7.00 5.75 4.77
C GLN A 794 -5.64 5.69 4.06
N GLN A 795 -5.51 6.31 2.88
CA GLN A 795 -4.24 6.45 2.18
C GLN A 795 -3.22 7.29 2.99
N ARG A 796 -3.69 8.34 3.69
CA ARG A 796 -2.85 9.15 4.57
C ARG A 796 -2.35 8.36 5.78
N ASP A 797 -3.17 7.49 6.35
CA ASP A 797 -2.76 6.66 7.48
C ASP A 797 -1.85 5.51 7.04
N ASP A 798 -2.11 4.87 5.89
CA ASP A 798 -1.21 3.87 5.30
C ASP A 798 0.18 4.47 4.99
N SER A 799 0.23 5.68 4.43
CA SER A 799 1.50 6.38 4.17
C SER A 799 2.22 6.79 5.47
N ARG A 800 1.49 7.14 6.54
CA ARG A 800 2.08 7.35 7.88
C ARG A 800 2.68 6.07 8.44
N VAL A 801 1.97 4.93 8.34
CA VAL A 801 2.47 3.63 8.79
C VAL A 801 3.74 3.26 8.03
N ARG A 802 3.74 3.37 6.70
CA ARG A 802 4.94 3.15 5.87
C ARG A 802 6.09 4.08 6.23
N LEU A 803 5.83 5.37 6.48
CA LEU A 803 6.86 6.32 6.94
C LEU A 803 7.42 5.95 8.31
N HIS A 804 6.59 5.42 9.22
CA HIS A 804 7.04 4.95 10.52
C HIS A 804 7.89 3.67 10.40
N GLU A 805 7.50 2.74 9.53
CA GLU A 805 8.29 1.53 9.20
C GLU A 805 9.64 1.91 8.57
N MET A 806 9.66 2.81 7.59
CA MET A 806 10.90 3.33 6.98
C MET A 806 11.79 4.06 7.98
N ARG A 807 11.22 4.81 8.93
CA ARG A 807 12.00 5.45 10.00
C ARG A 807 12.57 4.41 10.98
N ALA A 808 11.87 3.30 11.22
CA ALA A 808 12.36 2.21 12.03
C ALA A 808 13.51 1.47 11.33
N THR A 809 13.36 1.11 10.05
CA THR A 809 14.43 0.47 9.27
C THR A 809 15.65 1.38 9.10
N LEU A 810 15.47 2.70 8.92
CA LEU A 810 16.57 3.66 8.92
C LEU A 810 17.30 3.73 10.27
N LYS A 811 16.58 3.66 11.40
CA LYS A 811 17.21 3.59 12.73
C LYS A 811 17.99 2.29 12.91
N GLU A 812 17.43 1.15 12.49
CA GLU A 812 18.13 -0.15 12.53
C GLU A 812 19.39 -0.15 11.64
N LEU A 813 19.31 0.44 10.44
CA LEU A 813 20.48 0.61 9.56
C LEU A 813 21.53 1.55 10.16
N GLN A 814 21.13 2.64 10.81
CA GLN A 814 22.06 3.54 11.51
C GLN A 814 22.72 2.86 12.72
N ASP A 815 21.98 2.05 13.47
CA ASP A 815 22.52 1.35 14.63
C ASP A 815 23.44 0.19 14.20
N THR A 816 23.13 -0.53 13.12
CA THR A 816 24.04 -1.52 12.53
C THR A 816 25.29 -0.86 11.95
N GLU A 817 25.18 0.33 11.34
CA GLU A 817 26.35 1.10 10.89
C GLU A 817 27.22 1.56 12.07
N ARG A 818 26.62 2.07 13.15
CA ARG A 818 27.34 2.42 14.39
C ARG A 818 28.05 1.22 15.00
N GLN A 819 27.39 0.04 15.02
CA GLN A 819 28.00 -1.20 15.49
C GLN A 819 29.19 -1.61 14.60
N LYS A 820 29.08 -1.53 13.27
CA LYS A 820 30.20 -1.80 12.35
C LYS A 820 31.34 -0.80 12.54
N ARG A 821 31.06 0.49 12.70
CA ARG A 821 32.08 1.52 12.98
C ARG A 821 32.81 1.22 14.30
N MET A 822 32.07 0.83 15.35
CA MET A 822 32.64 0.38 16.63
C MET A 822 33.52 -0.87 16.48
N GLN A 823 33.10 -1.86 15.69
CA GLN A 823 33.91 -3.05 15.41
C GLN A 823 35.19 -2.69 14.65
N VAL A 824 35.10 -1.84 13.62
CA VAL A 824 36.26 -1.34 12.88
C VAL A 824 37.20 -0.56 13.79
N GLN A 825 36.68 0.26 14.71
CA GLN A 825 37.50 0.98 15.68
C GLN A 825 38.21 0.03 16.65
N LYS A 826 37.51 -0.99 17.17
CA LYS A 826 38.12 -2.05 18.00
C LYS A 826 39.22 -2.83 17.25
N LEU A 827 39.01 -3.12 15.96
CA LEU A 827 40.01 -3.75 15.10
C LEU A 827 41.21 -2.82 14.84
N ARG A 828 40.98 -1.51 14.63
CA ARG A 828 42.07 -0.53 14.51
C ARG A 828 42.87 -0.43 15.79
N GLU A 829 42.21 -0.39 16.95
CA GLU A 829 42.87 -0.39 18.25
C GLU A 829 43.65 -1.68 18.50
N SER A 830 43.11 -2.85 18.14
CA SER A 830 43.83 -4.11 18.30
C SER A 830 45.07 -4.16 17.41
N VAL A 831 44.97 -3.76 16.13
CA VAL A 831 46.12 -3.66 15.21
C VAL A 831 47.15 -2.65 15.74
N GLN A 832 46.72 -1.51 16.29
CA GLN A 832 47.64 -0.51 16.85
C GLN A 832 48.32 -1.02 18.13
N ARG A 833 47.63 -1.78 18.99
CA ARG A 833 48.23 -2.48 20.15
C ARG A 833 49.24 -3.53 19.69
N SER A 834 48.91 -4.33 18.67
CA SER A 834 49.83 -5.32 18.09
C SER A 834 51.08 -4.67 17.51
N ARG A 835 50.95 -3.53 16.80
CA ARG A 835 52.10 -2.75 16.30
C ARG A 835 52.96 -2.18 17.42
N LYS A 836 52.34 -1.65 18.49
CA LYS A 836 53.09 -1.17 19.67
C LYS A 836 53.87 -2.30 20.35
N LEU A 837 53.26 -3.48 20.48
CA LEU A 837 53.94 -4.66 21.04
C LEU A 837 55.08 -5.14 20.13
N ALA A 838 54.87 -5.19 18.81
CA ALA A 838 55.93 -5.54 17.85
C ALA A 838 57.12 -4.56 17.91
N ASN A 839 56.87 -3.25 18.03
CA ASN A 839 57.93 -2.25 18.18
C ASN A 839 58.67 -2.38 19.53
N VAL A 840 57.99 -2.74 20.62
CA VAL A 840 58.65 -2.99 21.92
C VAL A 840 59.53 -4.25 21.87
N VAL A 841 59.11 -5.28 21.14
CA VAL A 841 59.90 -6.50 20.95
C VAL A 841 61.11 -6.22 20.02
N SER A 842 60.97 -5.41 18.96
CA SER A 842 62.11 -5.07 18.10
C SER A 842 63.17 -4.21 18.79
N VAL A 843 62.78 -3.34 19.73
CA VAL A 843 63.72 -2.54 20.54
C VAL A 843 64.42 -3.37 21.61
N LYS A 844 63.81 -4.47 22.07
CA LYS A 844 64.46 -5.40 23.02
C LYS A 844 65.40 -6.42 22.37
N CYS A 845 65.32 -6.65 21.06
CA CYS A 845 66.29 -7.49 20.33
C CYS A 845 67.46 -6.71 19.72
N SER A 846 67.56 -5.40 19.96
CA SER A 846 68.66 -4.53 19.49
C SER A 846 69.49 -3.92 20.63
N ARG A 847 69.31 -4.41 21.85
CA ARG A 847 70.25 -4.31 22.98
C ARG A 847 70.67 -5.72 23.37
#